data_AF-A0A094DXR8-F1
#
_entry.id   AF-A0A094DXR8-F1
#
_cell.length_a   1.000
_cell.length_b   1.000
_cell.length_c   1.000
_cell.angle_alpha   90.00
_cell.angle_beta   90.00
_cell.angle_gamma   90.00
#
_symmetry.space_group_name_H-M   'P 1'
#
loop_
_entity.id
_entity.type
_entity.pdbx_description
1 polymer ?
#
loop_
_entity_poly.entity_id
_entity_poly.type
_entity_poly.pdbx_seq_one_letter_code
_entity_poly.pdbx_strand_id
1 'polypeptide(L)'
;MVQHLFQSLAVAALAITHATACDDCYGPTDFTTHERIVRRMQPDAQGAAYGPTRELEWGQINFMQTTDTHGWLEGHLKEQNYGADWGDFVSFTKQMKAKATELKVDLLLIDTGDLHDGNGMADATTPNGAASNPIFENISYDLLTIGNHELYVSDIAYETFSNFSTYYGDRYVTSNVQIFNQWTNKYEYAGSKYRYFTTDHGIRIMAFGVLFDFKGNSNASIVTPAADMVKEEWFIDALNTNNPIDMFVVIGHNAIQGSTSTTGTVLEAIRAVHPNKLIQVFGGHTHIRDAVIYDHAAVGLESGRYCETVGWMAISGLQSKNYYGAKLPEGVPHPTKSAYDKPATTSTATASPSISTATAKHGDKVAPVRPVHPGKPAHPETRDYRFSRRYLDWNRLTFAFHAENSQDKPFDIGKGIAVTNHITETRKKLNLTSLYGCAPQTWCVSCQPFGSPGNIFSLLTKAFEAVIVSPERSTIPRIIIGNTGSVRFDLVQGPFTYDDSFIVSPFTNTFQYIPDMPWSVASKLLDALNNGAYQKRSEKRDADMNLGFQFPTRDNIEACLDPGTVSPKLSKRSTRGIIRRESSTLTPGYNTTDDFGNDGDDTKHNGLPYFPQPNDFQANASFPTDGSAPEGVDVIFFDFIGASYIIPALQKIPGGEKYTKTDIKAYLPSTFLSNQYLPKYAKIAPDWQKDMPNCPVGKGVGFAKN
;
A
#
# COMPACT_ATOMS: atom_id res chain seq x y z
N MET A 1 -36.55 -15.91 -59.28
CA MET A 1 -37.37 -17.05 -59.76
C MET A 1 -36.43 -18.24 -59.89
N VAL A 2 -36.61 -19.23 -59.02
CA VAL A 2 -36.21 -20.65 -59.10
C VAL A 2 -34.78 -20.98 -59.57
N GLN A 3 -33.92 -21.25 -58.59
CA GLN A 3 -33.25 -22.55 -58.36
C GLN A 3 -32.80 -23.39 -59.58
N HIS A 4 -31.50 -23.71 -59.56
CA HIS A 4 -30.92 -25.06 -59.43
C HIS A 4 -30.00 -25.57 -60.55
N LEU A 5 -28.85 -26.06 -60.05
CA LEU A 5 -28.20 -27.34 -60.37
C LEU A 5 -27.17 -27.43 -61.51
N PHE A 6 -25.93 -27.66 -61.05
CA PHE A 6 -25.10 -28.85 -61.31
C PHE A 6 -23.85 -28.73 -62.20
N GLN A 7 -22.74 -29.15 -61.57
CA GLN A 7 -21.69 -30.08 -62.06
C GLN A 7 -20.83 -29.60 -63.24
N SER A 8 -19.53 -29.87 -63.34
CA SER A 8 -18.53 -30.60 -62.55
C SER A 8 -17.26 -30.59 -63.41
N LEU A 9 -16.08 -30.43 -62.78
CA LEU A 9 -14.76 -30.87 -63.27
C LEU A 9 -14.27 -30.27 -64.62
N ALA A 10 -12.99 -30.12 -64.93
CA ALA A 10 -11.71 -30.13 -64.24
C ALA A 10 -10.70 -29.69 -65.32
N VAL A 11 -9.44 -29.54 -64.90
CA VAL A 11 -8.21 -29.71 -65.69
C VAL A 11 -7.31 -28.46 -65.74
N ALA A 12 -6.18 -28.70 -65.09
CA ALA A 12 -4.93 -27.98 -64.95
C ALA A 12 -4.41 -27.24 -66.19
N ALA A 13 -3.69 -26.15 -65.94
CA ALA A 13 -2.37 -25.95 -66.56
C ALA A 13 -1.53 -24.89 -65.82
N LEU A 14 -0.35 -25.35 -65.39
CA LEU A 14 0.95 -24.69 -65.33
C LEU A 14 1.08 -23.26 -64.77
N ALA A 15 1.75 -23.22 -63.63
CA ALA A 15 2.63 -22.15 -63.22
C ALA A 15 3.82 -21.99 -64.19
N ILE A 16 4.18 -20.74 -64.50
CA ILE A 16 5.53 -20.17 -64.33
C ILE A 16 5.36 -18.63 -64.21
N THR A 17 5.77 -18.18 -63.03
CA THR A 17 6.18 -16.86 -62.54
C THR A 17 6.15 -15.64 -63.47
N HIS A 18 5.69 -14.51 -62.92
CA HIS A 18 6.51 -13.30 -62.75
C HIS A 18 6.08 -12.60 -61.46
N ALA A 19 7.06 -12.31 -60.61
CA ALA A 19 6.89 -11.61 -59.35
C ALA A 19 6.61 -10.13 -59.60
N THR A 20 5.55 -9.63 -58.97
CA THR A 20 5.40 -8.21 -58.63
C THR A 20 5.29 -8.14 -57.11
N ALA A 21 6.25 -7.47 -56.50
CA ALA A 21 6.27 -7.19 -55.07
C ALA A 21 5.01 -6.40 -54.67
N CYS A 22 4.29 -6.91 -53.68
CA CYS A 22 3.39 -6.09 -52.88
C CYS A 22 4.07 -5.84 -51.54
N ASP A 23 4.42 -4.58 -51.30
CA ASP A 23 4.68 -4.03 -49.98
C ASP A 23 3.39 -4.09 -49.17
N ASP A 24 3.32 -5.06 -48.26
CA ASP A 24 2.79 -4.95 -46.89
C ASP A 24 2.44 -6.36 -46.37
N CYS A 25 3.37 -6.95 -45.61
CA CYS A 25 3.15 -8.17 -44.84
C CYS A 25 2.51 -7.88 -43.47
N TYR A 26 1.58 -6.91 -43.39
CA TYR A 26 0.80 -6.66 -42.18
C TYR A 26 -0.69 -6.83 -42.50
N GLY A 27 -1.13 -8.09 -42.47
CA GLY A 27 -2.55 -8.38 -42.26
C GLY A 27 -3.00 -7.81 -40.90
N PRO A 28 -4.30 -7.51 -40.72
CA PRO A 28 -4.81 -6.92 -39.49
C PRO A 28 -4.39 -7.77 -38.30
N THR A 29 -3.66 -7.17 -37.36
CA THR A 29 -3.40 -7.75 -36.04
C THR A 29 -4.72 -7.76 -35.29
N ASP A 30 -5.51 -8.80 -35.51
CA ASP A 30 -6.72 -9.06 -34.76
C ASP A 30 -6.29 -9.36 -33.32
N PHE A 31 -6.39 -8.34 -32.46
CA PHE A 31 -6.23 -8.49 -31.03
C PHE A 31 -7.36 -9.41 -30.60
N THR A 32 -7.06 -10.67 -30.26
CA THR A 32 -7.97 -11.44 -29.42
C THR A 32 -7.99 -10.78 -28.06
N THR A 33 -8.78 -9.73 -27.93
CA THR A 33 -9.28 -9.21 -26.67
C THR A 33 -9.84 -10.40 -25.89
N HIS A 34 -9.42 -10.57 -24.65
CA HIS A 34 -10.06 -11.49 -23.71
C HIS A 34 -11.47 -10.95 -23.37
N GLU A 35 -12.40 -10.99 -24.32
CA GLU A 35 -13.76 -10.45 -24.22
C GLU A 35 -14.66 -11.18 -23.22
N ARG A 36 -14.18 -12.23 -22.55
CA ARG A 36 -15.00 -13.03 -21.61
C ARG A 36 -14.75 -12.78 -20.12
N ILE A 37 -13.81 -11.92 -19.71
CA ILE A 37 -13.63 -11.61 -18.28
C ILE A 37 -13.37 -10.12 -18.02
N VAL A 38 -14.27 -9.20 -18.41
CA VAL A 38 -14.51 -7.95 -17.65
C VAL A 38 -15.95 -7.51 -17.97
N ARG A 39 -16.89 -7.51 -17.03
CA ARG A 39 -16.97 -6.46 -16.00
C ARG A 39 -17.75 -6.91 -14.76
N ARG A 40 -17.06 -6.95 -13.62
CA ARG A 40 -17.58 -6.39 -12.37
C ARG A 40 -16.44 -5.65 -11.68
N MET A 41 -16.42 -4.34 -11.82
CA MET A 41 -15.60 -3.34 -11.12
C MET A 41 -16.47 -2.08 -11.13
N GLN A 42 -16.05 -0.99 -10.50
CA GLN A 42 -16.74 0.27 -10.71
C GLN A 42 -16.74 0.67 -12.20
N PRO A 43 -17.80 1.32 -12.71
CA PRO A 43 -17.92 1.64 -14.12
C PRO A 43 -16.77 2.50 -14.67
N ASP A 44 -16.11 3.28 -13.83
CA ASP A 44 -15.03 4.17 -14.26
C ASP A 44 -13.66 3.48 -14.22
N ALA A 45 -13.57 2.28 -13.62
CA ALA A 45 -12.32 1.57 -13.43
C ALA A 45 -11.76 0.99 -14.73
N GLN A 46 -10.45 1.10 -14.88
CA GLN A 46 -9.70 0.51 -15.98
C GLN A 46 -9.34 -0.95 -15.69
N GLY A 47 -9.38 -1.79 -16.73
CA GLY A 47 -8.96 -3.19 -16.62
C GLY A 47 -7.45 -3.34 -16.79
N ALA A 48 -6.85 -4.21 -15.97
CA ALA A 48 -5.44 -4.59 -16.09
C ALA A 48 -5.13 -5.15 -17.48
N ALA A 49 -4.02 -4.69 -18.07
CA ALA A 49 -3.54 -5.13 -19.38
C ALA A 49 -2.51 -6.27 -19.30
N TYR A 50 -1.98 -6.51 -18.11
CA TYR A 50 -0.97 -7.52 -17.83
C TYR A 50 -1.33 -8.23 -16.53
N GLY A 51 -1.12 -9.53 -16.47
CA GLY A 51 -1.59 -10.37 -15.36
C GLY A 51 -0.49 -11.25 -14.78
N PRO A 52 -0.85 -12.12 -13.82
CA PRO A 52 0.11 -12.89 -13.05
C PRO A 52 0.97 -13.81 -13.91
N THR A 53 2.20 -13.99 -13.48
CA THR A 53 3.20 -14.85 -14.13
C THR A 53 3.60 -16.07 -13.30
N ARG A 54 3.10 -16.16 -12.05
CA ARG A 54 3.52 -17.17 -11.08
C ARG A 54 2.33 -17.65 -10.27
N GLU A 55 2.32 -18.94 -9.96
CA GLU A 55 1.28 -19.57 -9.13
C GLU A 55 1.55 -19.36 -7.63
N LEU A 56 0.51 -19.53 -6.81
CA LEU A 56 0.64 -19.59 -5.37
C LEU A 56 1.14 -20.97 -4.95
N GLU A 57 2.12 -20.99 -4.06
CA GLU A 57 2.51 -22.19 -3.32
C GLU A 57 1.60 -22.36 -2.10
N TRP A 58 1.20 -23.60 -1.81
CA TRP A 58 0.27 -23.95 -0.73
C TRP A 58 0.93 -24.86 0.29
N GLY A 59 0.79 -24.49 1.56
CA GLY A 59 1.28 -25.25 2.70
C GLY A 59 0.16 -25.81 3.57
N GLN A 60 0.54 -26.36 4.73
CA GLN A 60 -0.39 -26.84 5.76
C GLN A 60 -1.33 -25.74 6.26
N ILE A 61 -0.77 -24.55 6.42
CA ILE A 61 -1.47 -23.32 6.79
C ILE A 61 -1.05 -22.19 5.86
N ASN A 62 -2.04 -21.40 5.45
CA ASN A 62 -1.90 -20.33 4.48
C ASN A 62 -2.58 -19.08 5.03
N PHE A 63 -2.15 -17.92 4.56
CA PHE A 63 -2.66 -16.63 5.01
C PHE A 63 -2.84 -15.71 3.82
N MET A 64 -3.95 -14.97 3.81
CA MET A 64 -4.11 -13.79 2.98
C MET A 64 -4.18 -12.56 3.89
N GLN A 65 -3.40 -11.54 3.58
CA GLN A 65 -3.31 -10.32 4.37
C GLN A 65 -3.73 -9.10 3.54
N THR A 66 -4.54 -8.24 4.16
CA THR A 66 -4.70 -6.83 3.79
C THR A 66 -4.14 -5.93 4.91
N THR A 67 -3.74 -4.72 4.55
CA THR A 67 -3.28 -3.69 5.49
C THR A 67 -3.41 -2.33 4.83
N ASP A 68 -3.53 -1.27 5.63
CA ASP A 68 -3.42 0.12 5.15
C ASP A 68 -4.39 0.37 3.98
N THR A 69 -5.62 -0.14 4.08
CA THR A 69 -6.61 -0.07 2.99
C THR A 69 -7.10 1.36 2.76
N HIS A 70 -7.12 2.19 3.81
CA HIS A 70 -7.48 3.61 3.78
C HIS A 70 -8.73 3.93 2.94
N GLY A 71 -9.73 3.05 2.98
CA GLY A 71 -11.03 3.28 2.36
C GLY A 71 -11.09 3.01 0.85
N TRP A 72 -10.04 2.48 0.21
CA TRP A 72 -9.97 2.18 -1.23
C TRP A 72 -10.83 0.98 -1.67
N LEU A 73 -12.06 0.88 -1.16
CA LEU A 73 -12.97 -0.25 -1.35
C LEU A 73 -13.59 -0.29 -2.75
N GLU A 74 -13.48 0.78 -3.51
CA GLU A 74 -14.02 0.91 -4.87
C GLU A 74 -13.00 0.60 -5.98
N GLY A 75 -11.76 0.30 -5.59
CA GLY A 75 -10.64 0.10 -6.50
C GLY A 75 -10.09 1.40 -7.07
N HIS A 76 -8.94 1.31 -7.72
CA HIS A 76 -8.31 2.46 -8.37
C HIS A 76 -8.95 2.72 -9.73
N LEU A 77 -9.81 3.73 -9.80
CA LEU A 77 -10.59 4.01 -11.02
C LEU A 77 -9.70 4.43 -12.20
N LYS A 78 -8.63 5.19 -11.91
CA LYS A 78 -7.77 5.80 -12.93
C LYS A 78 -6.43 5.10 -13.09
N GLU A 79 -6.23 3.96 -12.42
CA GLU A 79 -5.01 3.17 -12.55
C GLU A 79 -5.32 1.82 -13.17
N GLN A 80 -4.55 1.44 -14.19
CA GLN A 80 -4.84 0.24 -14.95
C GLN A 80 -4.64 -1.06 -14.16
N ASN A 81 -3.74 -1.10 -13.16
CA ASN A 81 -3.36 -2.34 -12.47
C ASN A 81 -4.17 -2.65 -11.20
N TYR A 82 -4.94 -1.71 -10.65
CA TYR A 82 -5.54 -1.84 -9.31
C TYR A 82 -7.06 -1.61 -9.27
N GLY A 83 -7.74 -1.87 -10.40
CA GLY A 83 -9.16 -1.50 -10.60
C GLY A 83 -10.20 -2.42 -9.96
N ALA A 84 -9.82 -3.54 -9.33
CA ALA A 84 -10.79 -4.42 -8.66
C ALA A 84 -11.41 -3.73 -7.43
N ASP A 85 -12.70 -3.95 -7.20
CA ASP A 85 -13.38 -3.40 -6.02
C ASP A 85 -13.52 -4.44 -4.90
N TRP A 86 -14.01 -4.02 -3.72
CA TRP A 86 -14.15 -4.91 -2.57
C TRP A 86 -15.12 -6.07 -2.84
N GLY A 87 -16.06 -5.92 -3.78
CA GLY A 87 -16.94 -7.00 -4.22
C GLY A 87 -16.21 -8.09 -5.02
N ASP A 88 -15.21 -7.71 -5.82
CA ASP A 88 -14.28 -8.65 -6.44
C ASP A 88 -13.48 -9.39 -5.38
N PHE A 89 -12.97 -8.68 -4.37
CA PHE A 89 -12.21 -9.28 -3.27
C PHE A 89 -13.06 -10.22 -2.40
N VAL A 90 -14.34 -9.90 -2.18
CA VAL A 90 -15.32 -10.80 -1.54
C VAL A 90 -15.50 -12.09 -2.35
N SER A 91 -15.51 -12.01 -3.68
CA SER A 91 -15.57 -13.20 -4.54
C SER A 91 -14.27 -14.00 -4.44
N PHE A 92 -13.14 -13.32 -4.56
CA PHE A 92 -11.80 -13.90 -4.48
C PHE A 92 -11.58 -14.67 -3.18
N THR A 93 -11.81 -14.05 -2.03
CA THR A 93 -11.60 -14.66 -0.71
C THR A 93 -12.48 -15.90 -0.51
N LYS A 94 -13.73 -15.88 -0.99
CA LYS A 94 -14.61 -17.05 -0.91
C LYS A 94 -14.10 -18.21 -1.75
N GLN A 95 -13.64 -17.94 -2.97
CA GLN A 95 -13.09 -18.98 -3.85
C GLN A 95 -11.78 -19.54 -3.28
N MET A 96 -10.91 -18.68 -2.73
CA MET A 96 -9.68 -19.10 -2.07
C MET A 96 -9.93 -19.97 -0.83
N LYS A 97 -10.93 -19.64 0.00
CA LYS A 97 -11.37 -20.49 1.11
C LYS A 97 -11.93 -21.83 0.61
N ALA A 98 -12.74 -21.83 -0.46
CA ALA A 98 -13.23 -23.08 -1.06
C ALA A 98 -12.09 -23.96 -1.59
N LYS A 99 -11.11 -23.36 -2.27
CA LYS A 99 -9.89 -24.05 -2.74
C LYS A 99 -9.08 -24.62 -1.57
N ALA A 100 -8.91 -23.88 -0.48
CA ALA A 100 -8.25 -24.38 0.73
C ALA A 100 -8.97 -25.63 1.31
N THR A 101 -10.30 -25.60 1.35
CA THR A 101 -11.12 -26.76 1.75
C THR A 101 -10.95 -27.95 0.81
N GLU A 102 -10.95 -27.73 -0.51
CA GLU A 102 -10.70 -28.78 -1.52
C GLU A 102 -9.30 -29.41 -1.35
N LEU A 103 -8.30 -28.58 -1.06
CA LEU A 103 -6.92 -29.01 -0.78
C LEU A 103 -6.72 -29.60 0.63
N LYS A 104 -7.74 -29.53 1.50
CA LYS A 104 -7.70 -29.95 2.92
C LYS A 104 -6.59 -29.26 3.72
N VAL A 105 -6.42 -27.95 3.51
CA VAL A 105 -5.44 -27.12 4.22
C VAL A 105 -6.14 -25.95 4.90
N ASP A 106 -5.47 -25.33 5.87
CA ASP A 106 -5.99 -24.14 6.53
C ASP A 106 -5.63 -22.88 5.73
N LEU A 107 -6.58 -21.94 5.65
CA LEU A 107 -6.37 -20.59 5.11
C LEU A 107 -6.98 -19.59 6.08
N LEU A 108 -6.20 -18.62 6.54
CA LEU A 108 -6.65 -17.54 7.42
C LEU A 108 -6.61 -16.18 6.71
N LEU A 109 -7.60 -15.34 6.95
CA LEU A 109 -7.68 -13.97 6.45
C LEU A 109 -7.29 -13.00 7.56
N ILE A 110 -6.36 -12.10 7.26
CA ILE A 110 -5.76 -11.17 8.22
C ILE A 110 -5.93 -9.74 7.71
N ASP A 111 -6.28 -8.80 8.60
CA ASP A 111 -6.18 -7.36 8.32
C ASP A 111 -5.42 -6.64 9.44
N THR A 112 -4.58 -5.67 9.08
CA THR A 112 -3.73 -4.95 10.05
C THR A 112 -4.03 -3.46 10.18
N GLY A 113 -5.29 -3.05 9.97
CA GLY A 113 -5.79 -1.73 10.36
C GLY A 113 -5.53 -0.60 9.35
N ASP A 114 -5.87 0.63 9.75
CA ASP A 114 -5.86 1.84 8.92
C ASP A 114 -6.86 1.78 7.74
N LEU A 115 -8.14 2.00 8.06
CA LEU A 115 -9.27 1.77 7.17
C LEU A 115 -9.86 3.04 6.53
N HIS A 116 -9.38 4.22 6.93
CA HIS A 116 -9.84 5.54 6.43
C HIS A 116 -8.68 6.55 6.32
N ASP A 117 -8.93 7.81 5.97
CA ASP A 117 -7.97 8.89 5.69
C ASP A 117 -7.10 8.65 4.44
N GLY A 118 -7.79 8.49 3.31
CA GLY A 118 -7.16 8.31 2.01
C GLY A 118 -8.12 8.09 0.85
N ASN A 119 -9.43 8.11 1.06
CA ASN A 119 -10.42 7.87 0.00
C ASN A 119 -11.82 8.39 0.40
N GLY A 120 -12.57 8.95 -0.55
CA GLY A 120 -13.86 9.56 -0.29
C GLY A 120 -14.92 8.57 0.24
N MET A 121 -14.80 7.28 -0.06
CA MET A 121 -15.69 6.23 0.48
C MET A 121 -15.67 6.16 2.00
N ALA A 122 -14.52 6.39 2.62
CA ALA A 122 -14.38 6.41 4.06
C ALA A 122 -14.49 7.83 4.63
N ASP A 123 -14.01 8.84 3.91
CA ASP A 123 -13.74 10.16 4.48
C ASP A 123 -14.84 11.21 4.21
N ALA A 124 -15.79 10.91 3.32
CA ALA A 124 -16.92 11.81 3.03
C ALA A 124 -18.06 11.74 4.06
N THR A 125 -17.91 10.94 5.12
CA THR A 125 -18.89 10.81 6.20
C THR A 125 -18.35 11.34 7.54
N THR A 126 -19.23 11.51 8.52
CA THR A 126 -18.83 11.86 9.89
C THR A 126 -19.54 10.92 10.86
N PRO A 127 -18.82 10.10 11.64
CA PRO A 127 -17.37 9.90 11.59
C PRO A 127 -16.89 9.29 10.25
N ASN A 128 -15.59 9.36 9.98
CA ASN A 128 -14.98 8.62 8.87
C ASN A 128 -15.25 7.12 9.08
N GLY A 129 -15.44 6.38 8.00
CA GLY A 129 -15.76 4.95 8.05
C GLY A 129 -17.25 4.63 8.07
N ALA A 130 -18.14 5.57 8.40
CA ALA A 130 -19.57 5.28 8.61
C ALA A 130 -20.28 4.66 7.39
N ALA A 131 -19.83 4.96 6.16
CA ALA A 131 -20.33 4.34 4.94
C ALA A 131 -19.47 3.18 4.42
N SER A 132 -18.16 3.16 4.69
CA SER A 132 -17.23 2.15 4.19
C SER A 132 -17.15 0.92 5.09
N ASN A 133 -17.27 1.05 6.42
CA ASN A 133 -17.19 -0.06 7.37
C ASN A 133 -18.22 -1.17 7.06
N PRO A 134 -19.51 -0.87 6.77
CA PRO A 134 -20.48 -1.91 6.38
C PRO A 134 -20.14 -2.63 5.05
N ILE A 135 -19.35 -2.00 4.18
CA ILE A 135 -18.83 -2.63 2.96
C ILE A 135 -17.66 -3.54 3.33
N PHE A 136 -16.71 -3.04 4.12
CA PHE A 136 -15.54 -3.76 4.60
C PHE A 136 -15.92 -5.07 5.32
N GLU A 137 -16.93 -5.01 6.20
CA GLU A 137 -17.52 -6.11 6.99
C GLU A 137 -18.02 -7.31 6.15
N ASN A 138 -18.04 -7.20 4.82
CA ASN A 138 -18.40 -8.34 3.97
C ASN A 138 -17.33 -9.44 3.88
N ILE A 139 -16.12 -9.20 4.42
CA ILE A 139 -15.07 -10.19 4.56
C ILE A 139 -15.10 -10.79 5.96
N SER A 140 -15.11 -12.12 6.04
CA SER A 140 -15.02 -12.84 7.30
C SER A 140 -13.56 -13.03 7.70
N TYR A 141 -12.90 -11.94 8.09
CA TYR A 141 -11.53 -11.98 8.61
C TYR A 141 -11.42 -12.92 9.82
N ASP A 142 -10.32 -13.66 9.90
CA ASP A 142 -10.04 -14.59 11.01
C ASP A 142 -9.31 -13.87 12.16
N LEU A 143 -8.44 -12.91 11.83
CA LEU A 143 -7.81 -12.00 12.79
C LEU A 143 -7.72 -10.61 12.16
N LEU A 144 -7.96 -9.58 12.95
CA LEU A 144 -7.74 -8.21 12.54
C LEU A 144 -7.44 -7.31 13.74
N THR A 145 -6.83 -6.17 13.51
CA THR A 145 -6.43 -5.24 14.58
C THR A 145 -6.66 -3.78 14.19
N ILE A 146 -6.38 -2.87 15.12
CA ILE A 146 -6.61 -1.44 14.98
C ILE A 146 -5.38 -0.73 14.38
N GLY A 147 -5.61 0.27 13.54
CA GLY A 147 -4.59 1.19 13.04
C GLY A 147 -4.44 2.45 13.88
N ASN A 148 -3.47 3.29 13.54
CA ASN A 148 -3.34 4.59 14.19
C ASN A 148 -4.37 5.59 13.67
N HIS A 149 -4.87 5.42 12.45
CA HIS A 149 -5.86 6.32 11.87
C HIS A 149 -7.20 6.28 12.62
N GLU A 150 -7.58 5.13 13.17
CA GLU A 150 -8.77 4.97 14.02
C GLU A 150 -8.64 5.69 15.38
N LEU A 151 -7.46 6.24 15.72
CA LEU A 151 -7.15 6.77 17.06
C LEU A 151 -6.88 8.28 17.11
N TYR A 152 -6.73 8.98 15.97
CA TYR A 152 -6.50 10.43 15.98
C TYR A 152 -7.70 11.23 16.49
N VAL A 153 -8.92 10.79 16.17
CA VAL A 153 -10.17 11.51 16.48
C VAL A 153 -11.03 10.68 17.42
N SER A 154 -11.49 11.29 18.51
CA SER A 154 -12.26 10.58 19.56
C SER A 154 -13.54 9.93 19.05
N ASP A 155 -14.29 10.59 18.17
CA ASP A 155 -15.53 10.04 17.61
C ASP A 155 -15.28 8.78 16.76
N ILE A 156 -14.13 8.74 16.05
CA ILE A 156 -13.71 7.56 15.27
C ILE A 156 -13.30 6.43 16.21
N ALA A 157 -12.53 6.73 17.27
CA ALA A 157 -12.15 5.74 18.26
C ALA A 157 -13.38 5.12 18.95
N TYR A 158 -14.39 5.95 19.29
CA TYR A 158 -15.64 5.45 19.88
C TYR A 158 -16.48 4.65 18.90
N GLU A 159 -16.55 5.04 17.62
CA GLU A 159 -17.23 4.25 16.58
C GLU A 159 -16.56 2.88 16.41
N THR A 160 -15.23 2.88 16.26
CA THR A 160 -14.42 1.67 16.12
C THR A 160 -14.63 0.73 17.29
N PHE A 161 -14.60 1.26 18.52
CA PHE A 161 -14.80 0.47 19.74
C PHE A 161 -16.22 -0.07 19.90
N SER A 162 -17.22 0.75 19.59
CA SER A 162 -18.62 0.42 19.90
C SER A 162 -19.24 -0.51 18.85
N ASN A 163 -18.87 -0.31 17.59
CA ASN A 163 -19.49 -0.98 16.46
C ASN A 163 -18.51 -1.92 15.76
N PHE A 164 -17.42 -1.39 15.21
CA PHE A 164 -16.55 -2.15 14.31
C PHE A 164 -15.87 -3.34 15.02
N SER A 165 -15.21 -3.11 16.15
CA SER A 165 -14.58 -4.18 16.92
C SER A 165 -15.60 -5.17 17.46
N THR A 166 -16.78 -4.68 17.90
CA THR A 166 -17.90 -5.50 18.36
C THR A 166 -18.41 -6.45 17.27
N TYR A 167 -18.50 -6.00 16.01
CA TYR A 167 -18.90 -6.84 14.87
C TYR A 167 -17.97 -8.04 14.70
N TYR A 168 -16.67 -7.82 14.85
CA TYR A 168 -15.67 -8.88 14.70
C TYR A 168 -15.47 -9.72 15.97
N GLY A 169 -15.81 -9.18 17.14
CA GLY A 169 -15.80 -9.89 18.42
C GLY A 169 -14.40 -10.33 18.82
N ASP A 170 -14.22 -11.61 19.15
CA ASP A 170 -12.94 -12.18 19.57
C ASP A 170 -11.86 -12.16 18.46
N ARG A 171 -12.26 -11.95 17.20
CA ARG A 171 -11.37 -11.85 16.04
C ARG A 171 -10.67 -10.50 15.96
N TYR A 172 -11.22 -9.45 16.58
CA TYR A 172 -10.59 -8.14 16.67
C TYR A 172 -9.60 -8.15 17.84
N VAL A 173 -8.31 -8.32 17.54
CA VAL A 173 -7.25 -8.53 18.54
C VAL A 173 -6.45 -7.24 18.72
N THR A 174 -6.50 -6.66 19.91
CA THR A 174 -5.78 -5.43 20.30
C THR A 174 -5.16 -5.60 21.68
N SER A 175 -3.87 -5.91 21.71
CA SER A 175 -3.09 -6.26 22.89
C SER A 175 -2.60 -5.05 23.69
N ASN A 176 -2.53 -3.85 23.08
CA ASN A 176 -1.94 -2.68 23.72
C ASN A 176 -2.74 -1.38 23.53
N VAL A 177 -4.00 -1.47 23.12
CA VAL A 177 -4.86 -0.30 22.92
C VAL A 177 -6.11 -0.43 23.77
N GLN A 178 -6.35 0.58 24.61
CA GLN A 178 -7.60 0.74 25.37
C GLN A 178 -8.35 1.98 24.89
N ILE A 179 -9.68 1.91 24.86
CA ILE A 179 -10.57 3.02 24.53
C ILE A 179 -11.50 3.27 25.71
N PHE A 180 -11.78 4.54 25.98
CA PHE A 180 -12.65 4.97 27.06
C PHE A 180 -14.10 4.60 26.73
N ASN A 181 -14.63 3.61 27.43
CA ASN A 181 -16.03 3.22 27.30
C ASN A 181 -16.90 4.23 28.06
N GLN A 182 -17.67 5.02 27.29
CA GLN A 182 -18.53 6.07 27.83
C GLN A 182 -19.69 5.54 28.68
N TRP A 183 -20.09 4.27 28.50
CA TRP A 183 -21.17 3.64 29.27
C TRP A 183 -20.68 3.11 30.62
N THR A 184 -19.49 2.49 30.66
CA THR A 184 -18.92 1.93 31.90
C THR A 184 -18.03 2.93 32.64
N ASN A 185 -17.70 4.06 32.02
CA ASN A 185 -16.82 5.10 32.52
C ASN A 185 -15.40 4.57 32.86
N LYS A 186 -14.89 3.66 32.03
CA LYS A 186 -13.58 3.00 32.20
C LYS A 186 -12.87 2.81 30.87
N TYR A 187 -11.55 2.76 30.91
CA TYR A 187 -10.75 2.31 29.76
C TYR A 187 -10.84 0.80 29.63
N GLU A 188 -11.30 0.33 28.48
CA GLU A 188 -11.44 -1.08 28.14
C GLU A 188 -10.61 -1.37 26.90
N TYR A 189 -10.12 -2.59 26.76
CA TYR A 189 -9.35 -2.97 25.58
C TYR A 189 -10.22 -2.83 24.34
N ALA A 190 -9.67 -2.27 23.25
CA ALA A 190 -10.41 -1.97 22.03
C ALA A 190 -10.91 -3.22 21.26
N GLY A 191 -10.68 -4.40 21.82
CA GLY A 191 -10.88 -5.74 21.28
C GLY A 191 -10.35 -6.77 22.28
N SER A 192 -10.10 -7.98 21.82
CA SER A 192 -9.50 -9.03 22.64
C SER A 192 -8.00 -8.81 22.79
N LYS A 193 -7.47 -8.90 24.02
CA LYS A 193 -6.01 -8.73 24.26
C LYS A 193 -5.17 -9.79 23.54
N TYR A 194 -5.72 -10.98 23.41
CA TYR A 194 -5.18 -12.11 22.66
C TYR A 194 -6.33 -13.00 22.21
N ARG A 195 -6.07 -13.90 21.27
CA ARG A 195 -7.02 -14.92 20.84
C ARG A 195 -6.37 -16.28 20.78
N TYR A 196 -6.89 -17.25 21.53
CA TYR A 196 -6.52 -18.65 21.41
C TYR A 196 -7.62 -19.42 20.68
N PHE A 197 -7.31 -20.03 19.55
CA PHE A 197 -8.29 -20.75 18.73
C PHE A 197 -7.68 -21.94 18.01
N THR A 198 -8.53 -22.80 17.47
CA THR A 198 -8.11 -23.95 16.66
C THR A 198 -8.64 -23.78 15.25
N THR A 199 -7.79 -23.95 14.24
CA THR A 199 -8.18 -23.91 12.83
C THR A 199 -9.06 -25.09 12.45
N ASP A 200 -9.69 -25.00 11.28
CA ASP A 200 -10.56 -26.07 10.75
C ASP A 200 -9.85 -27.42 10.76
N HIS A 201 -8.56 -27.49 10.40
CA HIS A 201 -7.79 -28.74 10.36
C HIS A 201 -6.94 -29.00 11.63
N GLY A 202 -7.21 -28.32 12.74
CA GLY A 202 -6.71 -28.70 14.06
C GLY A 202 -5.43 -28.00 14.55
N ILE A 203 -4.96 -26.95 13.87
CA ILE A 203 -3.81 -26.15 14.31
C ILE A 203 -4.25 -25.22 15.44
N ARG A 204 -3.57 -25.30 16.59
CA ARG A 204 -3.86 -24.43 17.74
C ARG A 204 -2.98 -23.18 17.72
N ILE A 205 -3.61 -22.03 17.65
CA ILE A 205 -2.96 -20.74 17.45
C ILE A 205 -3.20 -19.85 18.67
N MET A 206 -2.13 -19.24 19.17
CA MET A 206 -2.19 -18.09 20.08
C MET A 206 -1.85 -16.82 19.29
N ALA A 207 -2.79 -15.86 19.24
CA ALA A 207 -2.64 -14.63 18.48
C ALA A 207 -2.59 -13.39 19.38
N PHE A 208 -1.70 -12.44 19.03
CA PHE A 208 -1.59 -11.11 19.64
C PHE A 208 -1.71 -10.03 18.56
N GLY A 209 -2.18 -8.83 18.93
CA GLY A 209 -2.44 -7.72 18.03
C GLY A 209 -1.82 -6.42 18.55
N VAL A 210 -0.66 -6.00 18.05
CA VAL A 210 0.15 -4.95 18.69
C VAL A 210 0.29 -3.76 17.75
N LEU A 211 -0.33 -2.62 18.12
CA LEU A 211 -0.07 -1.32 17.49
C LEU A 211 1.37 -0.90 17.83
N PHE A 212 2.08 -0.22 16.91
CA PHE A 212 3.37 0.39 17.24
C PHE A 212 3.25 1.39 18.42
N ASP A 213 4.38 1.90 18.92
CA ASP A 213 4.40 2.84 20.06
C ASP A 213 3.89 4.25 19.69
N PHE A 214 2.64 4.32 19.20
CA PHE A 214 1.96 5.51 18.74
C PHE A 214 1.68 6.48 19.89
N LYS A 215 1.85 7.78 19.60
CA LYS A 215 1.68 8.88 20.58
C LYS A 215 0.76 9.99 20.09
N GLY A 216 0.18 9.85 18.88
CA GLY A 216 -0.69 10.85 18.27
C GLY A 216 -2.18 10.63 18.56
N ASN A 217 -2.52 9.68 19.43
CA ASN A 217 -3.89 9.30 19.72
C ASN A 217 -4.61 10.37 20.55
N SER A 218 -5.93 10.47 20.38
CA SER A 218 -6.76 11.38 21.16
C SER A 218 -6.87 10.92 22.62
N ASN A 219 -7.44 11.77 23.48
CA ASN A 219 -7.73 11.45 24.87
C ASN A 219 -8.81 10.37 25.06
N ALA A 220 -9.43 9.86 23.98
CA ALA A 220 -10.35 8.74 24.04
C ALA A 220 -9.64 7.39 24.21
N SER A 221 -8.31 7.34 24.01
CA SER A 221 -7.57 6.08 24.01
C SER A 221 -6.26 6.14 24.79
N ILE A 222 -5.76 4.97 25.17
CA ILE A 222 -4.44 4.75 25.75
C ILE A 222 -3.73 3.70 24.90
N VAL A 223 -2.51 4.03 24.46
CA VAL A 223 -1.60 3.10 23.78
C VAL A 223 -0.45 2.75 24.71
N THR A 224 -0.43 1.50 25.19
CA THR A 224 0.65 0.97 26.02
C THR A 224 1.84 0.61 25.13
N PRO A 225 3.06 1.11 25.41
CA PRO A 225 4.25 0.71 24.66
C PRO A 225 4.45 -0.81 24.69
N ALA A 226 4.89 -1.40 23.58
CA ALA A 226 5.07 -2.86 23.49
C ALA A 226 6.02 -3.38 24.58
N ALA A 227 7.06 -2.62 24.92
CA ALA A 227 8.03 -2.95 25.98
C ALA A 227 7.42 -3.02 27.38
N ASP A 228 6.27 -2.39 27.62
CA ASP A 228 5.55 -2.44 28.88
C ASP A 228 4.43 -3.49 28.82
N MET A 229 3.73 -3.58 27.69
CA MET A 229 2.70 -4.59 27.44
C MET A 229 3.22 -6.02 27.68
N VAL A 230 4.42 -6.36 27.18
CA VAL A 230 4.99 -7.72 27.33
C VAL A 230 5.32 -8.09 28.78
N LYS A 231 5.30 -7.12 29.70
CA LYS A 231 5.52 -7.33 31.15
C LYS A 231 4.20 -7.48 31.92
N GLU A 232 3.05 -7.25 31.30
CA GLU A 232 1.76 -7.36 31.96
C GLU A 232 1.42 -8.83 32.27
N GLU A 233 0.78 -9.05 33.42
CA GLU A 233 0.46 -10.39 33.94
C GLU A 233 -0.38 -11.20 32.94
N TRP A 234 -1.37 -10.59 32.29
CA TRP A 234 -2.21 -11.29 31.31
C TRP A 234 -1.42 -11.82 30.11
N PHE A 235 -0.36 -11.12 29.69
CA PHE A 235 0.47 -11.53 28.56
C PHE A 235 1.35 -12.71 28.97
N ILE A 236 1.96 -12.61 30.16
CA ILE A 236 2.75 -13.70 30.76
C ILE A 236 1.88 -14.96 30.95
N ASP A 237 0.64 -14.80 31.44
CA ASP A 237 -0.32 -15.90 31.62
C ASP A 237 -0.72 -16.52 30.28
N ALA A 238 -0.94 -15.70 29.24
CA ALA A 238 -1.25 -16.21 27.91
C ALA A 238 -0.10 -17.04 27.34
N LEU A 239 1.16 -16.65 27.56
CA LEU A 239 2.32 -17.44 27.16
C LEU A 239 2.46 -18.74 27.97
N ASN A 240 2.09 -18.72 29.25
CA ASN A 240 2.20 -19.86 30.17
C ASN A 240 0.91 -20.69 30.29
N THR A 241 -0.02 -20.55 29.34
CA THR A 241 -1.27 -21.29 29.35
C THR A 241 -1.05 -22.80 29.31
N ASN A 242 -1.91 -23.55 30.01
CA ASN A 242 -1.92 -25.02 29.98
C ASN A 242 -2.47 -25.57 28.64
N ASN A 243 -3.10 -24.72 27.84
CA ASN A 243 -3.58 -25.10 26.51
C ASN A 243 -2.39 -25.26 25.56
N PRO A 244 -2.21 -26.41 24.88
CA PRO A 244 -1.02 -26.57 24.07
C PRO A 244 -1.12 -25.74 22.77
N ILE A 245 -0.10 -24.92 22.52
CA ILE A 245 -0.01 -24.03 21.36
C ILE A 245 0.85 -24.69 20.28
N ASP A 246 0.38 -24.72 19.02
CA ASP A 246 1.16 -25.23 17.89
C ASP A 246 1.99 -24.12 17.21
N MET A 247 1.43 -22.91 17.11
CA MET A 247 2.11 -21.72 16.61
C MET A 247 1.57 -20.42 17.21
N PHE A 248 2.36 -19.35 17.12
CA PHE A 248 1.95 -17.99 17.43
C PHE A 248 1.70 -17.21 16.14
N VAL A 249 0.73 -16.30 16.19
CA VAL A 249 0.52 -15.28 15.16
C VAL A 249 0.59 -13.92 15.83
N VAL A 250 1.45 -13.03 15.36
CA VAL A 250 1.54 -11.65 15.85
C VAL A 250 1.08 -10.74 14.72
N ILE A 251 -0.12 -10.19 14.86
CA ILE A 251 -0.61 -9.16 13.94
C ILE A 251 -0.37 -7.79 14.57
N GLY A 252 -0.36 -6.73 13.77
CA GLY A 252 -0.19 -5.39 14.30
C GLY A 252 -0.24 -4.37 13.19
N HIS A 253 -0.88 -3.22 13.45
CA HIS A 253 -0.55 -2.04 12.68
C HIS A 253 0.81 -1.52 13.17
N ASN A 254 1.86 -2.22 12.76
CA ASN A 254 3.20 -2.11 13.26
C ASN A 254 4.14 -2.57 12.15
N ALA A 255 5.21 -1.82 11.94
CA ALA A 255 6.17 -2.17 10.91
C ALA A 255 6.84 -3.52 11.25
N ILE A 256 7.09 -4.34 10.25
CA ILE A 256 7.84 -5.60 10.46
C ILE A 256 9.35 -5.36 10.63
N GLN A 257 9.85 -4.18 10.28
CA GLN A 257 11.22 -3.75 10.56
C GLN A 257 11.32 -2.21 10.57
N GLY A 258 12.53 -1.69 10.78
CA GLY A 258 12.77 -0.25 10.78
C GLY A 258 12.50 0.43 12.12
N SER A 259 12.63 1.76 12.15
CA SER A 259 12.70 2.52 13.40
C SER A 259 11.39 2.62 14.20
N THR A 260 10.25 2.41 13.55
CA THR A 260 8.92 2.41 14.19
C THR A 260 8.48 1.02 14.65
N SER A 261 9.22 -0.03 14.27
CA SER A 261 8.87 -1.39 14.60
C SER A 261 9.08 -1.69 16.07
N THR A 262 8.08 -2.28 16.72
CA THR A 262 8.21 -2.89 18.05
C THR A 262 8.02 -4.41 18.03
N THR A 263 7.98 -4.99 16.84
CA THR A 263 7.78 -6.43 16.63
C THR A 263 8.87 -7.27 17.30
N GLY A 264 10.14 -6.83 17.23
CA GLY A 264 11.26 -7.52 17.87
C GLY A 264 11.04 -7.72 19.38
N THR A 265 10.55 -6.70 20.08
CA THR A 265 10.25 -6.75 21.51
C THR A 265 9.23 -7.84 21.85
N VAL A 266 8.19 -7.99 21.03
CA VAL A 266 7.14 -9.01 21.24
C VAL A 266 7.69 -10.40 20.95
N LEU A 267 8.45 -10.56 19.86
CA LEU A 267 9.08 -11.82 19.49
C LEU A 267 10.06 -12.31 20.56
N GLU A 268 10.90 -11.41 21.09
CA GLU A 268 11.85 -11.72 22.18
C GLU A 268 11.11 -12.22 23.43
N ALA A 269 10.01 -11.58 23.80
CA ALA A 269 9.19 -12.00 24.95
C ALA A 269 8.55 -13.38 24.73
N ILE A 270 8.04 -13.67 23.53
CA ILE A 270 7.52 -15.01 23.19
C ILE A 270 8.66 -16.04 23.23
N ARG A 271 9.81 -15.72 22.63
CA ARG A 271 10.98 -16.62 22.54
C ARG A 271 11.57 -16.97 23.89
N ALA A 272 11.50 -16.07 24.87
CA ALA A 272 11.93 -16.34 26.24
C ALA A 272 11.18 -17.51 26.90
N VAL A 273 9.94 -17.78 26.49
CA VAL A 273 9.10 -18.88 26.99
C VAL A 273 9.01 -20.03 25.98
N HIS A 274 8.95 -19.71 24.68
CA HIS A 274 8.74 -20.64 23.57
C HIS A 274 9.85 -20.52 22.51
N PRO A 275 11.05 -21.06 22.77
CA PRO A 275 12.25 -20.82 21.94
C PRO A 275 12.14 -21.36 20.51
N ASN A 276 11.39 -22.44 20.30
CA ASN A 276 11.37 -23.18 19.02
C ASN A 276 9.98 -23.20 18.34
N LYS A 277 8.98 -22.45 18.85
CA LYS A 277 7.63 -22.42 18.27
C LYS A 277 7.60 -21.56 17.01
N LEU A 278 6.81 -21.94 16.01
CA LEU A 278 6.62 -21.10 14.83
C LEU A 278 5.91 -19.79 15.24
N ILE A 279 6.42 -18.65 14.78
CA ILE A 279 5.78 -17.33 14.90
C ILE A 279 5.60 -16.77 13.48
N GLN A 280 4.37 -16.47 13.10
CA GLN A 280 4.10 -15.72 11.87
C GLN A 280 3.70 -14.28 12.24
N VAL A 281 4.37 -13.29 11.65
CA VAL A 281 4.06 -11.87 11.84
C VAL A 281 3.32 -11.31 10.64
N PHE A 282 2.30 -10.49 10.88
CA PHE A 282 1.66 -9.65 9.86
C PHE A 282 1.69 -8.20 10.35
N GLY A 283 2.37 -7.34 9.59
CA GLY A 283 2.53 -5.91 9.90
C GLY A 283 1.85 -4.99 8.89
N GLY A 284 2.01 -3.69 9.10
CA GLY A 284 1.44 -2.62 8.29
C GLY A 284 2.14 -1.30 8.59
N HIS A 285 1.45 -0.17 8.39
CA HIS A 285 1.88 1.19 8.74
C HIS A 285 2.91 1.82 7.81
N THR A 286 3.80 1.04 7.21
CA THR A 286 4.87 1.58 6.35
C THR A 286 4.51 1.60 4.88
N HIS A 287 3.34 1.05 4.52
CA HIS A 287 2.74 1.14 3.19
C HIS A 287 3.57 0.42 2.10
N ILE A 288 4.36 -0.60 2.47
CA ILE A 288 5.24 -1.33 1.54
C ILE A 288 4.90 -2.82 1.45
N ARG A 289 5.29 -3.43 0.33
CA ARG A 289 5.43 -4.89 0.21
C ARG A 289 6.76 -5.29 0.83
N ASP A 290 6.74 -6.14 1.86
CA ASP A 290 7.97 -6.59 2.51
C ASP A 290 7.81 -7.96 3.20
N ALA A 291 8.93 -8.67 3.36
CA ALA A 291 9.02 -9.92 4.09
C ALA A 291 10.35 -10.01 4.84
N VAL A 292 10.28 -10.25 6.14
CA VAL A 292 11.45 -10.23 7.03
C VAL A 292 11.63 -11.59 7.68
N ILE A 293 12.87 -12.08 7.71
CA ILE A 293 13.24 -13.29 8.44
C ILE A 293 13.87 -12.86 9.76
N TYR A 294 13.18 -13.14 10.88
CA TYR A 294 13.69 -12.82 12.22
C TYR A 294 14.60 -13.93 12.76
N ASP A 295 14.16 -15.17 12.62
CA ASP A 295 14.89 -16.37 13.02
C ASP A 295 14.41 -17.61 12.26
N HIS A 296 14.95 -18.77 12.60
CA HIS A 296 14.64 -20.07 11.98
C HIS A 296 13.16 -20.49 11.95
N ALA A 297 12.33 -19.91 12.80
CA ALA A 297 10.92 -20.22 12.97
C ALA A 297 10.09 -18.93 13.15
N ALA A 298 10.56 -17.79 12.66
CA ALA A 298 9.85 -16.51 12.72
C ALA A 298 10.03 -15.71 11.42
N VAL A 299 8.92 -15.44 10.75
CA VAL A 299 8.86 -14.68 9.49
C VAL A 299 7.75 -13.64 9.58
N GLY A 300 7.99 -12.44 9.04
CA GLY A 300 6.99 -11.38 8.91
C GLY A 300 6.63 -11.08 7.46
N LEU A 301 5.41 -10.60 7.26
CA LEU A 301 4.88 -10.11 5.99
C LEU A 301 4.21 -8.74 6.19
N GLU A 302 4.44 -7.83 5.25
CA GLU A 302 3.71 -6.56 5.11
C GLU A 302 3.19 -6.44 3.67
N SER A 303 1.95 -5.99 3.53
CA SER A 303 1.16 -6.21 2.32
C SER A 303 0.78 -4.92 1.58
N GLY A 304 1.67 -3.94 1.54
CA GLY A 304 1.46 -2.72 0.77
C GLY A 304 0.43 -1.78 1.39
N ARG A 305 -0.47 -1.24 0.55
CA ARG A 305 -1.44 -0.20 0.91
C ARG A 305 -2.59 -0.12 -0.08
N TYR A 306 -3.60 0.68 0.25
CA TYR A 306 -4.61 1.28 -0.64
C TYR A 306 -5.33 0.31 -1.56
N CYS A 307 -5.51 -0.95 -1.12
CA CYS A 307 -6.06 -1.99 -1.99
C CYS A 307 -5.27 -2.07 -3.32
N GLU A 308 -3.94 -2.01 -3.27
CA GLU A 308 -3.06 -2.27 -4.41
C GLU A 308 -2.48 -3.69 -4.35
N THR A 309 -2.54 -4.31 -3.17
CA THR A 309 -1.87 -5.57 -2.85
C THR A 309 -2.71 -6.45 -1.93
N VAL A 310 -2.76 -7.75 -2.21
CA VAL A 310 -3.10 -8.79 -1.23
C VAL A 310 -1.84 -9.59 -0.93
N GLY A 311 -1.42 -9.64 0.33
CA GLY A 311 -0.30 -10.49 0.73
C GLY A 311 -0.70 -11.95 0.85
N TRP A 312 0.21 -12.84 0.50
CA TRP A 312 0.07 -14.29 0.66
C TRP A 312 1.26 -14.84 1.42
N MET A 313 1.00 -15.67 2.43
CA MET A 313 2.02 -16.46 3.12
C MET A 313 1.56 -17.91 3.23
N ALA A 314 2.40 -18.86 2.82
CA ALA A 314 2.15 -20.28 2.95
C ALA A 314 3.27 -20.97 3.73
N ILE A 315 2.89 -21.84 4.68
CA ILE A 315 3.84 -22.48 5.59
C ILE A 315 3.62 -23.99 5.63
N SER A 316 4.71 -24.74 5.47
CA SER A 316 4.78 -26.19 5.63
C SER A 316 5.81 -26.59 6.68
N GLY A 317 5.74 -27.83 7.16
CA GLY A 317 6.64 -28.38 8.17
C GLY A 317 6.14 -28.20 9.62
N LEU A 318 4.90 -27.75 9.80
CA LEU A 318 4.29 -27.58 11.11
C LEU A 318 4.03 -28.93 11.79
N GLN A 319 4.72 -29.16 12.90
CA GLN A 319 4.60 -30.35 13.73
C GLN A 319 3.46 -30.16 14.75
N SER A 320 2.23 -30.50 14.36
CA SER A 320 1.08 -30.60 15.26
C SER A 320 0.51 -32.02 15.25
N LYS A 321 0.29 -32.58 16.44
CA LYS A 321 -0.37 -33.90 16.60
C LYS A 321 -1.86 -33.85 16.30
N ASN A 322 -2.46 -32.66 16.35
CA ASN A 322 -3.87 -32.44 16.11
C ASN A 322 -4.18 -32.08 14.65
N TYR A 323 -3.15 -31.82 13.84
CA TYR A 323 -3.35 -31.48 12.44
C TYR A 323 -3.76 -32.71 11.63
N TYR A 324 -4.94 -32.64 11.00
CA TYR A 324 -5.51 -33.72 10.20
C TYR A 324 -5.74 -33.35 8.73
N GLY A 325 -5.24 -32.18 8.30
CA GLY A 325 -5.23 -31.74 6.91
C GLY A 325 -4.08 -32.33 6.08
N ALA A 326 -3.98 -31.88 4.83
CA ALA A 326 -2.92 -32.27 3.91
C ALA A 326 -1.59 -31.59 4.26
N LYS A 327 -0.54 -32.39 4.52
CA LYS A 327 0.80 -31.86 4.80
C LYS A 327 1.45 -31.19 3.59
N LEU A 328 1.22 -31.77 2.42
CA LEU A 328 1.64 -31.27 1.11
C LEU A 328 0.47 -31.53 0.15
N PRO A 329 -0.38 -30.53 -0.12
CA PRO A 329 -1.59 -30.72 -0.93
C PRO A 329 -1.23 -31.10 -2.38
N GLU A 330 -1.89 -32.11 -2.95
CA GLU A 330 -1.60 -32.56 -4.32
C GLU A 330 -2.05 -31.54 -5.39
N GLY A 331 -1.34 -31.49 -6.51
CA GLY A 331 -1.76 -30.68 -7.67
C GLY A 331 -1.47 -29.18 -7.58
N VAL A 332 -0.75 -28.74 -6.55
CA VAL A 332 -0.31 -27.34 -6.39
C VAL A 332 1.18 -27.27 -5.99
N PRO A 333 1.89 -26.18 -6.32
CA PRO A 333 3.24 -25.92 -5.80
C PRO A 333 3.26 -25.84 -4.26
N HIS A 334 4.41 -26.11 -3.64
CA HIS A 334 4.57 -26.11 -2.19
C HIS A 334 5.66 -25.12 -1.75
N PRO A 335 5.57 -24.58 -0.52
CA PRO A 335 6.64 -23.79 0.08
C PRO A 335 7.99 -24.49 0.01
N THR A 336 9.00 -23.79 -0.51
CA THR A 336 10.37 -24.34 -0.66
C THR A 336 11.45 -23.55 0.06
N LYS A 337 11.21 -22.29 0.43
CA LYS A 337 12.24 -21.44 1.04
C LYS A 337 12.38 -21.74 2.53
N SER A 338 13.62 -21.80 3.03
CA SER A 338 13.89 -21.89 4.46
C SER A 338 14.14 -20.50 5.05
N ALA A 339 13.93 -20.35 6.36
CA ALA A 339 14.30 -19.15 7.10
C ALA A 339 15.83 -19.04 7.36
N TYR A 340 16.66 -19.91 6.75
CA TYR A 340 18.12 -19.87 6.85
C TYR A 340 18.81 -19.43 5.55
N ASP A 341 18.12 -19.54 4.42
CA ASP A 341 18.68 -19.32 3.09
C ASP A 341 18.47 -17.85 2.68
N LYS A 342 19.13 -16.92 3.38
CA LYS A 342 19.22 -15.54 2.89
C LYS A 342 20.04 -15.58 1.59
N PRO A 343 19.53 -15.05 0.46
CA PRO A 343 20.34 -14.92 -0.75
C PRO A 343 21.60 -14.11 -0.43
N ALA A 344 22.78 -14.65 -0.78
CA ALA A 344 24.03 -13.93 -0.57
C ALA A 344 24.03 -12.65 -1.41
N THR A 345 24.01 -11.47 -0.77
CA THR A 345 24.23 -10.21 -1.49
C THR A 345 25.68 -10.17 -1.95
N THR A 346 25.94 -10.48 -3.21
CA THR A 346 27.26 -10.30 -3.85
C THR A 346 27.57 -8.81 -3.95
N SER A 347 28.29 -8.31 -2.95
CA SER A 347 28.98 -7.01 -3.03
C SER A 347 30.22 -7.16 -3.90
N THR A 348 30.08 -7.03 -5.21
CA THR A 348 31.20 -6.77 -6.13
C THR A 348 31.07 -5.37 -6.71
N ALA A 349 31.35 -4.35 -5.89
CA ALA A 349 31.66 -3.02 -6.38
C ALA A 349 33.13 -3.00 -6.81
N THR A 350 33.39 -3.31 -8.07
CA THR A 350 34.69 -3.12 -8.70
C THR A 350 34.94 -1.62 -8.85
N ALA A 351 35.92 -1.09 -8.12
CA ALA A 351 36.34 0.30 -8.22
C ALA A 351 36.87 0.59 -9.63
N SER A 352 36.22 1.51 -10.35
CA SER A 352 36.83 2.21 -11.49
C SER A 352 37.24 3.63 -11.04
N PRO A 353 38.42 4.13 -11.43
CA PRO A 353 39.05 5.27 -10.79
C PRO A 353 38.36 6.59 -11.19
N SER A 354 37.98 7.38 -10.19
CA SER A 354 37.52 8.75 -10.38
C SER A 354 38.72 9.69 -10.61
N ILE A 355 38.65 10.48 -11.68
CA ILE A 355 39.47 11.68 -11.82
C ILE A 355 38.89 12.75 -10.89
N SER A 356 39.78 13.31 -10.08
CA SER A 356 39.50 14.22 -8.97
C SER A 356 39.12 15.62 -9.42
N THR A 357 38.05 16.17 -8.82
CA THR A 357 38.03 17.57 -8.37
C THR A 357 37.27 17.67 -7.04
N ALA A 358 38.00 18.12 -6.02
CA ALA A 358 37.60 18.57 -4.68
C ALA A 358 36.33 19.46 -4.69
N THR A 359 35.46 19.57 -3.70
CA THR A 359 35.46 19.22 -2.26
C THR A 359 34.04 19.45 -1.73
N ALA A 360 33.45 18.48 -1.04
CA ALA A 360 32.43 18.71 0.00
C ALA A 360 32.38 17.46 0.89
N LYS A 361 32.77 17.61 2.16
CA LYS A 361 32.60 16.56 3.18
C LYS A 361 31.11 16.55 3.56
N HIS A 362 30.40 15.47 3.23
CA HIS A 362 29.03 15.24 3.71
C HIS A 362 28.88 13.80 4.22
N GLY A 363 28.43 13.72 5.48
CA GLY A 363 27.59 12.67 6.04
C GLY A 363 28.13 11.24 6.07
N ASP A 364 28.51 10.77 7.25
CA ASP A 364 28.64 9.34 7.53
C ASP A 364 27.33 8.63 7.15
N LYS A 365 27.40 7.72 6.17
CA LYS A 365 26.27 6.87 5.75
C LYS A 365 25.90 5.94 6.90
N VAL A 366 24.82 6.25 7.62
CA VAL A 366 24.27 5.34 8.62
C VAL A 366 23.41 4.29 7.91
N ALA A 367 23.89 3.04 7.87
CA ALA A 367 23.15 1.91 7.33
C ALA A 367 21.79 1.68 8.06
N PRO A 368 20.76 1.09 7.40
CA PRO A 368 19.50 0.71 8.04
C PRO A 368 19.77 -0.12 9.31
N VAL A 369 19.02 0.12 10.39
CA VAL A 369 19.02 -0.82 11.53
C VAL A 369 18.20 -2.02 11.10
N ARG A 370 18.84 -2.95 10.39
CA ARG A 370 18.29 -4.30 10.23
C ARG A 370 18.21 -4.95 11.61
N PRO A 371 17.23 -5.83 11.88
CA PRO A 371 17.27 -6.66 13.07
C PRO A 371 18.66 -7.26 13.21
N VAL A 372 19.26 -7.18 14.40
CA VAL A 372 20.53 -7.86 14.67
C VAL A 372 20.25 -9.35 14.55
N HIS A 373 20.51 -9.91 13.37
CA HIS A 373 20.25 -11.31 13.09
C HIS A 373 21.06 -12.16 14.08
N PRO A 374 20.42 -13.02 14.88
CA PRO A 374 21.15 -14.00 15.65
C PRO A 374 21.98 -14.82 14.66
N GLY A 375 23.29 -14.93 14.91
CA GLY A 375 24.09 -15.95 14.25
C GLY A 375 23.42 -17.32 14.45
N LYS A 376 23.56 -18.22 13.46
CA LYS A 376 23.03 -19.60 13.54
C LYS A 376 23.19 -20.13 14.97
N PRO A 377 22.10 -20.55 15.66
CA PRO A 377 22.22 -21.15 16.98
C PRO A 377 23.27 -22.25 16.95
N ALA A 378 24.10 -22.35 18.00
CA ALA A 378 25.17 -23.36 18.08
C ALA A 378 24.64 -24.80 17.88
N HIS A 379 23.34 -25.00 18.15
CA HIS A 379 22.58 -26.20 17.80
C HIS A 379 21.13 -25.82 17.48
N PRO A 380 20.72 -25.62 16.22
CA PRO A 380 19.31 -25.55 15.91
C PRO A 380 18.77 -26.98 16.01
N GLU A 381 17.75 -27.22 16.85
CA GLU A 381 16.78 -28.26 16.50
C GLU A 381 16.17 -27.79 15.17
N THR A 382 16.75 -28.19 14.04
CA THR A 382 16.35 -27.73 12.71
C THR A 382 14.95 -28.27 12.43
N ARG A 383 13.94 -27.52 12.85
CA ARG A 383 12.57 -27.73 12.39
C ARG A 383 12.52 -27.32 10.93
N ASP A 384 12.05 -28.24 10.09
CA ASP A 384 12.10 -28.13 8.65
C ASP A 384 10.95 -27.25 8.10
N TYR A 385 10.76 -26.07 8.69
CA TYR A 385 9.75 -25.13 8.22
C TYR A 385 10.10 -24.66 6.81
N ARG A 386 9.07 -24.55 5.96
CA ARG A 386 9.18 -24.00 4.62
C ARG A 386 8.16 -22.91 4.43
N PHE A 387 8.61 -21.82 3.83
CA PHE A 387 7.83 -20.60 3.64
C PHE A 387 7.72 -20.29 2.14
N SER A 388 6.60 -19.69 1.80
CA SER A 388 6.39 -19.02 0.52
C SER A 388 5.65 -17.72 0.77
N ARG A 389 6.09 -16.65 0.12
CA ARG A 389 5.41 -15.35 0.16
C ARG A 389 5.13 -14.87 -1.25
N ARG A 390 3.95 -14.27 -1.43
CA ARG A 390 3.56 -13.59 -2.67
C ARG A 390 2.86 -12.26 -2.38
N TYR A 391 3.02 -11.30 -3.28
CA TYR A 391 2.24 -10.07 -3.30
C TYR A 391 1.39 -10.07 -4.56
N LEU A 392 0.08 -10.09 -4.37
CA LEU A 392 -0.90 -10.18 -5.44
C LEU A 392 -1.37 -8.78 -5.80
N ASP A 393 -1.24 -8.39 -7.06
CA ASP A 393 -1.84 -7.14 -7.53
C ASP A 393 -3.37 -7.13 -7.37
N TRP A 394 -3.90 -5.98 -6.99
CA TRP A 394 -5.34 -5.80 -6.74
C TRP A 394 -6.17 -5.63 -8.02
N ASN A 395 -6.23 -6.66 -8.85
CA ASN A 395 -7.08 -6.66 -10.03
C ASN A 395 -7.73 -8.01 -10.29
N ARG A 396 -8.75 -7.98 -11.17
CA ARG A 396 -9.51 -9.19 -11.51
C ARG A 396 -8.70 -10.23 -12.27
N LEU A 397 -7.66 -9.85 -13.03
CA LEU A 397 -6.80 -10.84 -13.69
C LEU A 397 -6.08 -11.67 -12.63
N THR A 398 -5.50 -11.00 -11.63
CA THR A 398 -4.85 -11.64 -10.48
C THR A 398 -5.82 -12.48 -9.67
N PHE A 399 -6.97 -11.91 -9.30
CA PHE A 399 -7.95 -12.64 -8.50
C PHE A 399 -8.50 -13.87 -9.22
N ALA A 400 -8.89 -13.74 -10.49
CA ALA A 400 -9.42 -14.86 -11.27
C ALA A 400 -8.35 -15.94 -11.52
N PHE A 401 -7.10 -15.55 -11.76
CA PHE A 401 -5.98 -16.48 -11.98
C PHE A 401 -5.70 -17.36 -10.75
N HIS A 402 -5.77 -16.80 -9.54
CA HIS A 402 -5.46 -17.54 -8.32
C HIS A 402 -6.65 -18.31 -7.72
N ALA A 403 -7.86 -17.74 -7.82
CA ALA A 403 -9.09 -18.33 -7.31
C ALA A 403 -9.58 -19.53 -8.13
N GLU A 404 -9.45 -19.46 -9.45
CA GLU A 404 -9.97 -20.49 -10.34
C GLU A 404 -8.84 -20.95 -11.27
N ASN A 405 -8.86 -22.20 -11.70
CA ASN A 405 -8.06 -22.63 -12.85
C ASN A 405 -8.62 -22.00 -14.15
N SER A 406 -8.74 -20.66 -14.15
CA SER A 406 -9.26 -19.64 -15.07
C SER A 406 -10.29 -19.97 -16.16
N GLN A 407 -10.85 -21.19 -16.25
CA GLN A 407 -11.67 -21.61 -17.39
C GLN A 407 -12.90 -22.47 -17.04
N ASP A 408 -13.00 -23.04 -15.84
CA ASP A 408 -14.02 -24.08 -15.56
C ASP A 408 -15.17 -23.65 -14.62
N LYS A 409 -15.03 -22.56 -13.86
CA LYS A 409 -16.03 -22.06 -12.90
C LYS A 409 -16.22 -20.54 -13.06
N PRO A 410 -17.37 -19.97 -12.64
CA PRO A 410 -17.58 -18.53 -12.61
C PRO A 410 -16.98 -17.88 -11.35
N PHE A 411 -15.99 -17.00 -11.54
CA PHE A 411 -15.35 -16.22 -10.47
C PHE A 411 -16.35 -15.43 -9.62
N ASP A 412 -17.30 -14.77 -10.27
CA ASP A 412 -18.27 -13.89 -9.62
C ASP A 412 -19.31 -14.67 -8.80
N ILE A 413 -19.47 -14.28 -7.53
CA ILE A 413 -20.49 -14.84 -6.64
C ILE A 413 -21.58 -13.80 -6.34
N GLY A 414 -22.78 -14.26 -6.00
CA GLY A 414 -23.93 -13.38 -5.68
C GLY A 414 -23.67 -12.36 -4.56
N LYS A 415 -22.80 -12.68 -3.58
CA LYS A 415 -22.39 -11.73 -2.53
C LYS A 415 -21.46 -10.63 -3.06
N GLY A 416 -20.48 -10.98 -3.88
CA GLY A 416 -19.49 -10.04 -4.45
C GLY A 416 -20.12 -9.02 -5.39
N ILE A 417 -20.85 -9.49 -6.40
CA ILE A 417 -22.30 -9.29 -6.42
C ILE A 417 -22.87 -8.03 -5.75
N ALA A 418 -23.73 -8.28 -4.77
CA ALA A 418 -24.35 -7.25 -3.96
C ALA A 418 -23.36 -6.18 -3.43
N VAL A 419 -22.12 -6.54 -3.06
CA VAL A 419 -21.12 -5.60 -2.51
C VAL A 419 -20.67 -4.55 -3.52
N THR A 420 -20.31 -4.92 -4.76
CA THR A 420 -19.98 -3.93 -5.82
C THR A 420 -21.16 -3.00 -6.11
N ASN A 421 -22.40 -3.51 -6.05
CA ASN A 421 -23.59 -2.65 -6.22
C ASN A 421 -23.74 -1.70 -5.03
N HIS A 422 -23.52 -2.18 -3.81
CA HIS A 422 -23.54 -1.36 -2.60
C HIS A 422 -22.48 -0.24 -2.67
N ILE A 423 -21.27 -0.53 -3.14
CA ILE A 423 -20.23 0.49 -3.40
C ILE A 423 -20.75 1.53 -4.41
N THR A 424 -21.33 1.09 -5.53
CA THR A 424 -21.87 1.98 -6.56
C THR A 424 -22.97 2.90 -6.00
N GLU A 425 -23.86 2.36 -5.17
CA GLU A 425 -24.95 3.11 -4.51
C GLU A 425 -24.40 4.11 -3.49
N THR A 426 -23.41 3.70 -2.70
CA THR A 426 -22.73 4.55 -1.71
C THR A 426 -22.02 5.71 -2.39
N ARG A 427 -21.24 5.47 -3.46
CA ARG A 427 -20.59 6.52 -4.28
C ARG A 427 -21.60 7.57 -4.77
N LYS A 428 -22.76 7.12 -5.25
CA LYS A 428 -23.85 8.01 -5.70
C LYS A 428 -24.44 8.80 -4.53
N LYS A 429 -24.73 8.14 -3.42
CA LYS A 429 -25.32 8.76 -2.22
C LYS A 429 -24.41 9.84 -1.62
N LEU A 430 -23.11 9.59 -1.60
CA LEU A 430 -22.08 10.51 -1.11
C LEU A 430 -21.64 11.55 -2.16
N ASN A 431 -22.18 11.46 -3.38
CA ASN A 431 -21.88 12.36 -4.49
C ASN A 431 -20.37 12.41 -4.83
N LEU A 432 -19.68 11.29 -4.69
CA LEU A 432 -18.22 11.17 -4.86
C LEU A 432 -17.76 11.49 -6.28
N THR A 433 -18.62 11.27 -7.28
CA THR A 433 -18.34 11.54 -8.69
C THR A 433 -18.50 13.01 -9.09
N SER A 434 -18.79 13.91 -8.15
CA SER A 434 -18.90 15.35 -8.43
C SER A 434 -17.61 15.92 -8.99
N LEU A 435 -17.65 16.41 -10.22
CA LEU A 435 -16.48 16.85 -10.96
C LEU A 435 -16.09 18.31 -10.62
N TYR A 436 -14.82 18.56 -10.33
CA TYR A 436 -14.28 19.90 -10.09
C TYR A 436 -13.43 20.44 -11.25
N GLY A 437 -12.78 19.56 -12.00
CA GLY A 437 -11.93 19.89 -13.15
C GLY A 437 -11.37 18.63 -13.81
N CYS A 438 -10.65 18.80 -14.91
CA CYS A 438 -9.89 17.74 -15.58
C CYS A 438 -8.40 17.93 -15.31
N ALA A 439 -7.78 17.02 -14.56
CA ALA A 439 -6.34 17.02 -14.39
C ALA A 439 -5.65 16.74 -15.74
N PRO A 440 -4.85 17.69 -16.29
CA PRO A 440 -4.31 17.58 -17.64
C PRO A 440 -3.18 16.56 -17.79
N GLN A 441 -2.61 16.09 -16.68
CA GLN A 441 -1.56 15.09 -16.65
C GLN A 441 -1.55 14.36 -15.30
N THR A 442 -0.76 13.30 -15.22
CA THR A 442 -0.43 12.65 -13.94
C THR A 442 0.74 13.38 -13.28
N TRP A 443 0.63 13.64 -11.99
CA TRP A 443 1.72 14.07 -11.13
C TRP A 443 1.94 13.06 -10.02
N CYS A 444 3.16 12.56 -9.89
CA CYS A 444 3.48 11.60 -8.85
C CYS A 444 4.18 12.23 -7.64
N VAL A 445 4.03 11.61 -6.49
CA VAL A 445 4.59 12.04 -5.20
C VAL A 445 6.10 11.83 -5.19
N SER A 446 6.57 10.66 -5.59
CA SER A 446 7.99 10.27 -5.46
C SER A 446 8.60 9.64 -6.70
N CYS A 447 7.84 9.44 -7.78
CA CYS A 447 8.37 8.82 -9.01
C CYS A 447 9.13 9.78 -9.93
N GLN A 448 9.22 11.05 -9.55
CA GLN A 448 9.95 12.12 -10.23
C GLN A 448 10.72 12.97 -9.22
N PRO A 449 11.85 13.61 -9.62
CA PRO A 449 12.59 14.50 -8.74
C PRO A 449 11.70 15.60 -8.15
N PHE A 450 11.90 15.92 -6.87
CA PHE A 450 11.15 16.98 -6.18
C PHE A 450 11.22 18.31 -6.98
N GLY A 451 10.07 18.96 -7.15
CA GLY A 451 9.95 20.23 -7.88
C GLY A 451 9.99 20.12 -9.42
N SER A 452 10.23 18.93 -9.98
CA SER A 452 10.12 18.73 -11.43
C SER A 452 8.65 18.84 -11.89
N PRO A 453 8.37 19.14 -13.18
CA PRO A 453 7.00 19.34 -13.68
C PRO A 453 6.04 18.16 -13.50
N GLY A 454 6.56 16.93 -13.37
CA GLY A 454 5.79 15.70 -13.14
C GLY A 454 5.70 15.29 -11.66
N ASN A 455 6.36 16.02 -10.76
CA ASN A 455 6.24 15.83 -9.32
C ASN A 455 5.08 16.68 -8.76
N ILE A 456 4.26 16.08 -7.90
CA ILE A 456 3.03 16.72 -7.40
C ILE A 456 3.29 18.02 -6.65
N PHE A 457 4.41 18.17 -5.95
CA PHE A 457 4.69 19.39 -5.19
C PHE A 457 4.93 20.61 -6.11
N SER A 458 5.26 20.41 -7.39
CA SER A 458 5.27 21.50 -8.38
C SER A 458 3.86 22.04 -8.71
N LEU A 459 2.84 21.18 -8.62
CA LEU A 459 1.43 21.55 -8.75
C LEU A 459 0.91 22.16 -7.45
N LEU A 460 1.19 21.51 -6.31
CA LEU A 460 0.66 21.96 -5.01
C LEU A 460 1.16 23.36 -4.64
N THR A 461 2.40 23.70 -5.01
CA THR A 461 2.94 25.06 -4.81
C THR A 461 2.14 26.11 -5.58
N LYS A 462 1.78 25.83 -6.84
CA LYS A 462 0.89 26.70 -7.64
C LYS A 462 -0.52 26.79 -7.04
N ALA A 463 -1.05 25.66 -6.55
CA ALA A 463 -2.36 25.63 -5.92
C ALA A 463 -2.38 26.43 -4.61
N PHE A 464 -1.33 26.32 -3.81
CA PHE A 464 -1.15 27.10 -2.58
C PHE A 464 -1.09 28.59 -2.87
N GLU A 465 -0.25 29.00 -3.82
CA GLU A 465 -0.12 30.41 -4.23
C GLU A 465 -1.47 31.03 -4.63
N ALA A 466 -2.24 30.31 -5.45
CA ALA A 466 -3.49 30.79 -6.01
C ALA A 466 -4.67 30.80 -5.02
N VAL A 467 -4.72 29.83 -4.09
CA VAL A 467 -5.92 29.58 -3.27
C VAL A 467 -5.76 30.02 -1.82
N ILE A 468 -4.55 29.91 -1.25
CA ILE A 468 -4.31 30.23 0.16
C ILE A 468 -3.97 31.72 0.27
N VAL A 469 -5.03 32.52 0.28
CA VAL A 469 -4.95 33.98 0.35
C VAL A 469 -6.07 34.55 1.22
N SER A 470 -5.70 35.35 2.21
CA SER A 470 -6.64 36.21 2.92
C SER A 470 -6.85 37.51 2.13
N PRO A 471 -8.09 37.92 1.81
CA PRO A 471 -8.34 39.14 1.04
C PRO A 471 -7.65 40.39 1.63
N GLU A 472 -7.67 40.52 2.95
CA GLU A 472 -7.10 41.65 3.70
C GLU A 472 -5.56 41.71 3.64
N ARG A 473 -4.91 40.57 3.37
CA ARG A 473 -3.44 40.43 3.33
C ARG A 473 -2.93 39.94 1.98
N SER A 474 -3.74 40.08 0.94
CA SER A 474 -3.46 39.54 -0.41
C SER A 474 -2.24 40.17 -1.09
N THR A 475 -1.92 41.42 -0.76
CA THR A 475 -0.77 42.17 -1.28
C THR A 475 0.51 41.99 -0.46
N ILE A 476 0.43 41.35 0.72
CA ILE A 476 1.59 41.10 1.57
C ILE A 476 2.32 39.86 1.04
N PRO A 477 3.66 39.94 0.83
CA PRO A 477 4.46 38.77 0.48
C PRO A 477 4.26 37.65 1.51
N ARG A 478 4.06 36.41 1.05
CA ARG A 478 3.80 35.28 1.95
C ARG A 478 4.52 34.02 1.50
N ILE A 479 4.99 33.26 2.48
CA ILE A 479 5.44 31.88 2.28
C ILE A 479 4.42 30.94 2.91
N ILE A 480 4.11 29.85 2.21
CA ILE A 480 3.13 28.86 2.64
C ILE A 480 3.84 27.52 2.72
N ILE A 481 3.96 26.98 3.93
CA ILE A 481 4.67 25.74 4.23
C ILE A 481 3.65 24.61 4.42
N GLY A 482 3.80 23.56 3.62
CA GLY A 482 3.05 22.32 3.74
C GLY A 482 3.96 21.14 4.08
N ASN A 483 3.45 20.20 4.88
CA ASN A 483 4.13 18.94 5.15
C ASN A 483 3.85 17.94 4.02
N THR A 484 4.87 17.27 3.49
CA THR A 484 4.70 16.32 2.37
C THR A 484 3.87 15.08 2.76
N GLY A 485 3.77 14.76 4.06
CA GLY A 485 2.93 13.68 4.58
C GLY A 485 1.44 13.99 4.60
N SER A 486 1.04 15.25 4.38
CA SER A 486 -0.37 15.59 4.19
C SER A 486 -0.90 15.17 2.81
N VAL A 487 -0.01 14.78 1.90
CA VAL A 487 -0.33 14.28 0.56
C VAL A 487 -0.26 12.76 0.60
N ARG A 488 -1.36 12.09 0.28
CA ARG A 488 -1.51 10.63 0.48
C ARG A 488 -1.34 9.83 -0.80
N PHE A 489 -1.71 10.40 -1.93
CA PHE A 489 -1.62 9.71 -3.21
C PHE A 489 -1.19 10.62 -4.35
N ASP A 490 -0.76 10.00 -5.44
CA ASP A 490 -0.48 10.65 -6.70
C ASP A 490 -1.75 11.28 -7.30
N LEU A 491 -1.58 12.32 -8.11
CA LEU A 491 -2.69 12.92 -8.83
C LEU A 491 -2.70 12.41 -10.27
N VAL A 492 -3.61 11.50 -10.59
CA VAL A 492 -3.69 10.86 -11.90
C VAL A 492 -4.46 11.72 -12.91
N GLN A 493 -3.97 11.77 -14.15
CA GLN A 493 -4.64 12.43 -15.28
C GLN A 493 -6.08 11.92 -15.44
N GLY A 494 -7.03 12.84 -15.59
CA GLY A 494 -8.44 12.48 -15.71
C GLY A 494 -9.38 13.43 -14.97
N PRO A 495 -10.64 13.01 -14.76
CA PRO A 495 -11.56 13.77 -13.93
C PRO A 495 -11.01 13.90 -12.52
N PHE A 496 -10.98 15.12 -11.98
CA PHE A 496 -10.70 15.40 -10.59
C PHE A 496 -12.02 15.68 -9.88
N THR A 497 -12.46 14.70 -9.09
CA THR A 497 -13.78 14.65 -8.47
C THR A 497 -13.73 14.98 -6.97
N TYR A 498 -14.89 14.95 -6.31
CA TYR A 498 -14.98 15.08 -4.86
C TYR A 498 -14.19 13.98 -4.16
N ASP A 499 -14.26 12.75 -4.67
CA ASP A 499 -13.47 11.61 -4.21
C ASP A 499 -11.96 11.86 -4.28
N ASP A 500 -11.50 12.36 -5.43
CA ASP A 500 -10.09 12.64 -5.68
C ASP A 500 -9.48 13.67 -4.71
N SER A 501 -10.33 14.55 -4.14
CA SER A 501 -9.88 15.50 -3.13
C SER A 501 -9.42 14.81 -1.84
N PHE A 502 -10.09 13.71 -1.47
CA PHE A 502 -9.69 12.89 -0.32
C PHE A 502 -8.51 11.99 -0.65
N ILE A 503 -8.49 11.41 -1.86
CA ILE A 503 -7.38 10.57 -2.32
C ILE A 503 -6.04 11.30 -2.24
N VAL A 504 -5.99 12.54 -2.72
CA VAL A 504 -4.73 13.30 -2.75
C VAL A 504 -4.43 13.95 -1.40
N SER A 505 -5.42 14.58 -0.74
CA SER A 505 -5.20 15.41 0.46
C SER A 505 -6.39 15.31 1.43
N PRO A 506 -6.55 14.21 2.19
CA PRO A 506 -7.75 13.93 2.98
C PRO A 506 -7.86 14.75 4.26
N PHE A 507 -6.74 15.20 4.81
CA PHE A 507 -6.73 15.83 6.13
C PHE A 507 -7.43 17.19 6.15
N THR A 508 -8.08 17.47 7.28
CA THR A 508 -8.92 18.65 7.53
C THR A 508 -8.22 19.67 8.44
N ASN A 509 -6.94 19.90 8.23
CA ASN A 509 -6.16 20.88 9.00
C ASN A 509 -6.61 22.31 8.69
N THR A 510 -6.53 23.20 9.68
CA THR A 510 -6.73 24.64 9.47
C THR A 510 -5.42 25.35 9.10
N PHE A 511 -5.53 26.56 8.53
CA PHE A 511 -4.38 27.37 8.16
C PHE A 511 -4.09 28.44 9.22
N GLN A 512 -2.88 28.40 9.78
CA GLN A 512 -2.36 29.36 10.74
C GLN A 512 -1.19 30.13 10.15
N TYR A 513 -0.81 31.25 10.75
CA TYR A 513 0.34 32.02 10.32
C TYR A 513 0.99 32.84 11.44
N ILE A 514 2.23 33.28 11.17
CA ILE A 514 2.92 34.33 11.91
C ILE A 514 3.07 35.54 10.98
N PRO A 515 2.54 36.72 11.35
CA PRO A 515 2.55 37.90 10.49
C PRO A 515 3.93 38.58 10.42
N ASP A 516 4.19 39.24 9.29
CA ASP A 516 5.24 40.26 9.11
C ASP A 516 6.65 39.82 9.59
N MET A 517 7.01 38.56 9.34
CA MET A 517 8.30 38.00 9.72
C MET A 517 9.41 38.55 8.82
N PRO A 518 10.52 39.07 9.37
CA PRO A 518 11.65 39.53 8.56
C PRO A 518 12.16 38.43 7.62
N TRP A 519 12.41 38.77 6.36
CA TRP A 519 12.86 37.81 5.36
C TRP A 519 14.18 37.11 5.74
N SER A 520 15.05 37.80 6.48
CA SER A 520 16.31 37.26 7.00
C SER A 520 16.14 36.05 7.94
N VAL A 521 14.96 35.89 8.53
CA VAL A 521 14.55 34.74 9.34
C VAL A 521 13.74 33.76 8.48
N ALA A 522 12.69 34.25 7.81
CA ALA A 522 11.73 33.41 7.08
C ALA A 522 12.40 32.57 5.97
N SER A 523 13.38 33.14 5.26
CA SER A 523 14.11 32.44 4.19
C SER A 523 14.89 31.21 4.65
N LYS A 524 15.20 31.09 5.95
CA LYS A 524 15.94 29.96 6.53
C LYS A 524 15.03 28.89 7.14
N LEU A 525 13.74 29.15 7.22
CA LEU A 525 12.80 28.30 7.95
C LEU A 525 12.62 26.93 7.30
N LEU A 526 12.43 26.89 5.98
CA LEU A 526 12.24 25.62 5.25
C LEU A 526 13.44 24.69 5.43
N ASP A 527 14.66 25.23 5.28
CA ASP A 527 15.89 24.45 5.50
C ASP A 527 16.03 23.99 6.95
N ALA A 528 15.64 24.82 7.92
CA ALA A 528 15.67 24.44 9.34
C ALA A 528 14.66 23.34 9.68
N LEU A 529 13.50 23.31 9.03
CA LEU A 529 12.49 22.25 9.16
C LEU A 529 13.00 20.95 8.52
N ASN A 530 13.50 21.03 7.29
CA ASN A 530 13.96 19.86 6.54
C ASN A 530 15.26 19.24 7.09
N ASN A 531 16.16 20.04 7.68
CA ASN A 531 17.37 19.53 8.37
C ASN A 531 17.14 19.26 9.88
N GLY A 532 15.99 19.66 10.40
CA GLY A 532 15.72 19.64 11.83
C GLY A 532 15.33 18.26 12.35
N ALA A 533 15.59 18.01 13.64
CA ALA A 533 15.06 16.83 14.33
C ALA A 533 13.53 16.86 14.52
N TYR A 534 12.88 17.94 14.10
CA TYR A 534 11.52 18.32 14.47
C TYR A 534 10.46 17.49 13.79
N GLN A 535 10.67 17.15 12.51
CA GLN A 535 9.76 16.34 11.74
C GLN A 535 10.43 15.07 11.22
N LYS A 536 11.41 14.52 11.96
CA LYS A 536 12.16 13.34 11.51
C LYS A 536 11.21 12.21 11.09
N ARG A 537 10.88 12.15 9.80
CA ARG A 537 11.07 10.94 9.02
C ARG A 537 12.53 10.62 9.27
N SER A 538 12.82 9.52 9.96
CA SER A 538 14.22 9.14 10.12
C SER A 538 14.83 9.12 8.70
N GLU A 539 16.08 9.54 8.50
CA GLU A 539 16.74 9.37 7.19
C GLU A 539 16.73 7.88 6.76
N LYS A 540 16.48 6.98 7.72
CA LYS A 540 16.19 5.56 7.53
C LYS A 540 14.76 5.28 7.03
N ARG A 541 13.78 6.12 7.35
CA ARG A 541 12.42 6.10 6.79
C ARG A 541 12.39 6.44 5.31
N ASP A 542 13.37 7.12 4.72
CA ASP A 542 13.48 7.25 3.25
C ASP A 542 14.13 6.01 2.60
N ALA A 543 14.90 5.24 3.39
CA ALA A 543 15.38 3.91 3.00
C ALA A 543 14.31 2.81 3.22
N ASP A 544 13.42 2.99 4.20
CA ASP A 544 12.32 2.07 4.57
C ASP A 544 11.01 2.43 3.83
N MET A 545 10.73 3.72 3.54
CA MET A 545 9.72 4.19 2.56
C MET A 545 10.29 4.27 1.14
N ASN A 546 11.36 3.52 0.87
CA ASN A 546 11.81 3.22 -0.47
C ASN A 546 10.78 2.29 -1.13
N LEU A 547 9.54 2.76 -1.30
CA LEU A 547 8.32 2.14 -1.86
C LEU A 547 8.52 0.76 -2.50
N GLY A 548 8.90 -0.29 -1.78
CA GLY A 548 9.30 -1.58 -2.39
C GLY A 548 10.28 -1.53 -3.58
N PHE A 549 10.85 -0.37 -3.97
CA PHE A 549 11.71 -0.20 -5.15
C PHE A 549 13.15 -0.37 -4.72
N GLN A 550 13.50 -1.55 -4.22
CA GLN A 550 14.90 -1.92 -4.08
C GLN A 550 15.48 -2.09 -5.49
N PHE A 551 16.33 -1.15 -5.92
CA PHE A 551 17.12 -1.29 -7.14
C PHE A 551 18.41 -2.07 -6.85
N PRO A 552 18.69 -3.19 -7.54
CA PRO A 552 20.03 -3.51 -7.97
C PRO A 552 20.38 -2.59 -9.15
N THR A 553 21.46 -1.85 -9.01
CA THR A 553 22.13 -1.19 -10.14
C THR A 553 22.45 -2.22 -11.22
N ARG A 554 22.22 -1.84 -12.49
CA ARG A 554 22.74 -2.44 -13.73
C ARG A 554 23.74 -3.58 -13.52
N ASP A 555 23.28 -4.81 -13.82
CA ASP A 555 24.01 -5.82 -14.59
C ASP A 555 23.02 -6.93 -14.99
N ASN A 556 22.14 -6.61 -15.95
CA ASN A 556 21.43 -7.63 -16.72
C ASN A 556 22.43 -8.22 -17.73
N ILE A 557 23.29 -9.13 -17.28
CA ILE A 557 23.87 -10.12 -18.19
C ILE A 557 22.83 -11.24 -18.27
N GLU A 558 22.29 -11.41 -19.48
CA GLU A 558 21.50 -12.55 -19.89
C GLU A 558 22.18 -13.85 -19.43
N ALA A 559 21.62 -14.50 -18.42
CA ALA A 559 21.75 -15.94 -18.29
C ALA A 559 20.57 -16.54 -19.05
N CYS A 560 20.76 -16.78 -20.34
CA CYS A 560 19.93 -17.70 -21.10
C CYS A 560 19.94 -19.05 -20.36
N LEU A 561 18.87 -19.36 -19.64
CA LEU A 561 18.59 -20.71 -19.22
C LEU A 561 18.20 -21.49 -20.47
N ASP A 562 19.19 -22.17 -21.02
CA ASP A 562 19.05 -23.16 -22.08
C ASP A 562 17.98 -24.20 -21.65
N PRO A 563 16.89 -24.40 -22.41
CA PRO A 563 15.91 -25.42 -22.07
C PRO A 563 16.56 -26.79 -22.21
N GLY A 564 16.89 -27.39 -21.07
CA GLY A 564 17.44 -28.73 -20.98
C GLY A 564 16.66 -29.70 -21.88
N THR A 565 17.40 -30.36 -22.77
CA THR A 565 16.92 -31.35 -23.73
C THR A 565 16.13 -32.46 -23.03
N VAL A 566 14.80 -32.40 -23.11
CA VAL A 566 13.92 -33.50 -22.72
C VAL A 566 13.92 -34.52 -23.86
N SER A 567 14.49 -35.70 -23.60
CA SER A 567 14.44 -36.83 -24.51
C SER A 567 12.98 -37.26 -24.77
N PRO A 568 12.60 -37.62 -26.00
CA PRO A 568 11.22 -37.90 -26.33
C PRO A 568 10.89 -39.35 -25.95
N LYS A 569 9.95 -39.57 -25.03
CA LYS A 569 9.03 -40.72 -25.09
C LYS A 569 7.83 -40.56 -24.14
N LEU A 570 6.66 -40.50 -24.78
CA LEU A 570 5.29 -40.75 -24.31
C LEU A 570 4.81 -40.07 -23.02
N SER A 571 4.00 -39.00 -23.17
CA SER A 571 2.70 -38.97 -22.49
C SER A 571 1.66 -38.09 -23.23
N LYS A 572 0.47 -38.67 -23.30
CA LYS A 572 -0.88 -38.20 -23.69
C LYS A 572 -1.06 -36.78 -24.28
N ARG A 573 -1.71 -36.77 -25.46
CA ARG A 573 -2.38 -35.62 -26.08
C ARG A 573 -3.30 -34.91 -25.07
N SER A 574 -2.90 -33.73 -24.61
CA SER A 574 -3.80 -32.71 -24.07
C SER A 574 -4.45 -31.96 -25.24
N THR A 575 -5.78 -31.84 -25.20
CA THR A 575 -6.60 -31.17 -26.19
C THR A 575 -6.44 -29.65 -26.09
N ARG A 576 -6.00 -29.03 -27.20
CA ARG A 576 -6.04 -27.59 -27.53
C ARG A 576 -5.53 -26.63 -26.44
N GLY A 577 -4.21 -26.55 -26.30
CA GLY A 577 -3.56 -25.40 -25.66
C GLY A 577 -3.72 -24.15 -26.50
N ILE A 578 -4.28 -23.10 -25.91
CA ILE A 578 -4.28 -21.73 -26.45
C ILE A 578 -2.82 -21.26 -26.47
N ILE A 579 -2.33 -20.81 -27.62
CA ILE A 579 -1.03 -20.16 -27.74
C ILE A 579 -1.14 -18.81 -27.01
N ARG A 580 -0.63 -18.73 -25.78
CA ARG A 580 -0.46 -17.47 -25.04
C ARG A 580 0.69 -16.70 -25.66
N ARG A 581 0.41 -15.63 -26.40
CA ARG A 581 1.42 -14.64 -26.77
C ARG A 581 1.72 -13.80 -25.51
N GLU A 582 2.88 -14.01 -24.91
CA GLU A 582 3.41 -13.10 -23.89
C GLU A 582 3.48 -11.69 -24.50
N SER A 583 2.74 -10.74 -23.95
CA SER A 583 3.02 -9.32 -24.21
C SER A 583 4.40 -9.05 -23.63
N SER A 584 5.37 -8.72 -24.48
CA SER A 584 6.75 -8.43 -24.08
C SER A 584 6.92 -7.11 -23.30
N THR A 585 5.84 -6.36 -23.08
CA THR A 585 5.86 -5.02 -22.49
C THR A 585 5.28 -5.08 -21.08
N LEU A 586 6.16 -5.03 -20.07
CA LEU A 586 5.78 -4.97 -18.66
C LEU A 586 5.03 -3.66 -18.36
N THR A 587 4.01 -3.71 -17.50
CA THR A 587 3.36 -2.50 -16.98
C THR A 587 4.15 -1.92 -15.80
N PRO A 588 4.11 -0.60 -15.57
CA PRO A 588 4.65 0.00 -14.35
C PRO A 588 3.97 -0.58 -13.11
N GLY A 589 4.72 -0.78 -12.03
CA GLY A 589 4.21 -1.37 -10.79
C GLY A 589 5.34 -1.79 -9.85
N TYR A 590 4.99 -2.53 -8.80
CA TYR A 590 5.94 -2.98 -7.78
C TYR A 590 6.94 -4.01 -8.31
N ASN A 591 8.19 -3.89 -7.87
CA ASN A 591 9.25 -4.86 -8.13
C ASN A 591 10.01 -5.08 -6.82
N THR A 592 9.38 -5.86 -5.94
CA THR A 592 9.71 -6.00 -4.53
C THR A 592 10.94 -6.84 -4.34
N THR A 593 11.85 -6.40 -3.47
CA THR A 593 12.95 -7.22 -2.96
C THR A 593 12.95 -7.19 -1.44
N ASP A 594 12.99 -8.36 -0.85
CA ASP A 594 12.86 -8.61 0.59
C ASP A 594 13.87 -9.70 1.04
N ASP A 595 13.77 -10.19 2.28
CA ASP A 595 14.71 -11.20 2.79
C ASP A 595 14.64 -12.55 2.03
N PHE A 596 13.55 -12.84 1.32
CA PHE A 596 13.40 -14.02 0.47
C PHE A 596 13.82 -13.77 -1.00
N GLY A 597 14.32 -12.58 -1.33
CA GLY A 597 14.77 -12.21 -2.67
C GLY A 597 13.77 -11.32 -3.41
N ASN A 598 13.82 -11.34 -4.75
CA ASN A 598 13.05 -10.45 -5.63
C ASN A 598 11.92 -11.15 -6.40
N ASP A 599 11.47 -12.27 -5.86
CA ASP A 599 10.46 -13.12 -6.48
C ASP A 599 9.13 -13.07 -5.72
N GLY A 600 8.82 -11.98 -5.01
CA GLY A 600 7.60 -11.83 -4.23
C GLY A 600 6.36 -11.52 -5.07
N ASP A 601 6.47 -10.61 -6.03
CA ASP A 601 5.31 -10.19 -6.81
C ASP A 601 4.79 -11.32 -7.72
N ASP A 602 3.46 -11.46 -7.81
CA ASP A 602 2.79 -12.43 -8.69
C ASP A 602 2.93 -12.03 -10.16
N THR A 603 2.93 -10.72 -10.39
CA THR A 603 3.00 -10.05 -11.68
C THR A 603 4.35 -9.36 -11.80
N LYS A 604 5.03 -9.54 -12.94
CA LYS A 604 6.28 -8.83 -13.22
C LYS A 604 5.99 -7.42 -13.70
N HIS A 605 6.63 -6.41 -13.12
CA HIS A 605 6.49 -5.03 -13.54
C HIS A 605 7.80 -4.40 -13.96
N ASN A 606 7.70 -3.29 -14.70
CA ASN A 606 8.79 -2.33 -14.76
C ASN A 606 8.72 -1.48 -13.48
N GLY A 607 9.75 -1.56 -12.65
CA GLY A 607 9.78 -0.82 -11.38
C GLY A 607 9.66 0.69 -11.59
N LEU A 608 8.92 1.36 -10.70
CA LEU A 608 8.84 2.82 -10.72
C LEU A 608 10.13 3.41 -10.11
N PRO A 609 10.69 4.48 -10.69
CA PRO A 609 11.72 5.27 -10.03
C PRO A 609 11.24 5.76 -8.66
N TYR A 610 12.17 5.89 -7.72
CA TYR A 610 11.92 6.54 -6.43
C TYR A 610 12.90 7.70 -6.24
N PHE A 611 12.36 8.84 -5.82
CA PHE A 611 13.10 10.02 -5.43
C PHE A 611 12.67 10.43 -4.03
N PRO A 612 13.61 10.63 -3.10
CA PRO A 612 13.28 11.08 -1.75
C PRO A 612 12.63 12.46 -1.79
N GLN A 613 11.66 12.66 -0.90
CA GLN A 613 10.94 13.92 -0.77
C GLN A 613 11.33 14.59 0.53
N PRO A 614 11.44 15.93 0.58
CA PRO A 614 11.68 16.64 1.83
C PRO A 614 10.50 16.44 2.81
N ASN A 615 10.70 16.78 4.09
CA ASN A 615 9.62 16.74 5.08
C ASN A 615 8.55 17.80 4.76
N ASP A 616 9.00 18.99 4.35
CA ASP A 616 8.15 20.13 4.06
C ASP A 616 8.48 20.74 2.68
N PHE A 617 7.45 21.30 2.05
CA PHE A 617 7.54 22.08 0.81
C PHE A 617 7.01 23.50 1.02
N GLN A 618 7.44 24.44 0.19
CA GLN A 618 7.08 25.85 0.31
C GLN A 618 6.56 26.42 -1.01
N ALA A 619 5.47 27.20 -0.93
CA ALA A 619 5.03 28.11 -1.99
C ALA A 619 5.33 29.56 -1.60
N ASN A 620 5.69 30.38 -2.58
CA ASN A 620 5.89 31.82 -2.41
C ASN A 620 4.80 32.56 -3.18
N ALA A 621 4.17 33.56 -2.56
CA ALA A 621 3.10 34.32 -3.20
C ALA A 621 3.21 35.82 -2.90
N SER A 622 2.80 36.65 -3.87
CA SER A 622 2.85 38.11 -3.78
C SER A 622 4.25 38.70 -3.53
N PHE A 623 5.31 38.04 -4.02
CA PHE A 623 6.68 38.55 -3.93
C PHE A 623 6.91 39.70 -4.94
N PRO A 624 7.90 40.58 -4.71
CA PRO A 624 8.27 41.63 -5.65
C PRO A 624 8.54 41.09 -7.06
N THR A 625 7.94 41.71 -8.08
CA THR A 625 8.05 41.28 -9.48
C THR A 625 9.43 41.54 -10.09
N ASP A 626 10.23 42.40 -9.47
CA ASP A 626 11.62 42.67 -9.86
C ASP A 626 12.60 41.60 -9.36
N GLY A 627 12.11 40.59 -8.63
CA GLY A 627 12.92 39.51 -8.06
C GLY A 627 13.69 39.91 -6.80
N SER A 628 13.46 41.11 -6.26
CA SER A 628 14.05 41.53 -4.98
C SER A 628 13.46 40.72 -3.81
N ALA A 629 14.26 40.59 -2.74
CA ALA A 629 13.79 39.98 -1.51
C ALA A 629 12.78 40.91 -0.82
N PRO A 630 11.64 40.39 -0.32
CA PRO A 630 10.72 41.20 0.47
C PRO A 630 11.38 41.62 1.79
N GLU A 631 10.94 42.73 2.38
CA GLU A 631 11.40 43.15 3.72
C GLU A 631 10.91 42.19 4.81
N GLY A 632 9.63 41.79 4.71
CA GLY A 632 9.00 40.80 5.58
C GLY A 632 7.93 40.01 4.85
N VAL A 633 7.55 38.87 5.43
CA VAL A 633 6.57 37.94 4.87
C VAL A 633 5.61 37.43 5.93
N ASP A 634 4.39 37.09 5.52
CA ASP A 634 3.53 36.20 6.31
C ASP A 634 4.02 34.75 6.16
N VAL A 635 4.20 34.04 7.26
CA VAL A 635 4.57 32.61 7.26
C VAL A 635 3.35 31.78 7.60
N ILE A 636 2.77 31.12 6.60
CA ILE A 636 1.52 30.36 6.71
C ILE A 636 1.83 28.85 6.74
N PHE A 637 1.10 28.09 7.54
CA PHE A 637 1.30 26.66 7.74
C PHE A 637 0.04 25.95 8.23
N PHE A 638 0.03 24.61 8.21
CA PHE A 638 -1.01 23.81 8.85
C PHE A 638 -0.93 23.91 10.37
N ASP A 639 -2.07 23.94 11.04
CA ASP A 639 -2.18 24.05 12.51
C ASP A 639 -1.33 23.02 13.28
N PHE A 640 -1.31 21.76 12.85
CA PHE A 640 -0.58 20.69 13.55
C PHE A 640 0.95 20.89 13.55
N ILE A 641 1.49 21.63 12.57
CA ILE A 641 2.94 21.89 12.49
C ILE A 641 3.39 23.17 13.21
N GLY A 642 2.47 24.10 13.48
CA GLY A 642 2.79 25.42 14.03
C GLY A 642 3.51 25.33 15.38
N ALA A 643 2.81 24.86 16.41
CA ALA A 643 3.33 24.84 17.77
C ALA A 643 4.44 23.78 17.97
N SER A 644 4.37 22.68 17.22
CA SER A 644 5.22 21.49 17.42
C SER A 644 6.50 21.53 16.61
N TYR A 645 6.51 22.20 15.45
CA TYR A 645 7.66 22.16 14.52
C TYR A 645 8.13 23.56 14.08
N ILE A 646 7.22 24.47 13.71
CA ILE A 646 7.58 25.82 13.25
C ILE A 646 8.27 26.61 14.36
N ILE A 647 7.66 26.67 15.56
CA ILE A 647 8.26 27.42 16.68
C ILE A 647 9.63 26.87 17.08
N PRO A 648 9.82 25.55 17.32
CA PRO A 648 11.15 25.02 17.60
C PRO A 648 12.18 25.24 16.48
N ALA A 649 11.77 25.22 15.21
CA ALA A 649 12.66 25.51 14.09
C ALA A 649 13.09 26.98 14.05
N LEU A 650 12.15 27.92 14.23
CA LEU A 650 12.43 29.36 14.32
C LEU A 650 13.42 29.69 15.43
N GLN A 651 13.31 29.03 16.58
CA GLN A 651 14.21 29.25 17.72
C GLN A 651 15.67 28.83 17.47
N LYS A 652 15.95 28.09 16.40
CA LYS A 652 17.33 27.78 15.96
C LYS A 652 17.87 28.77 14.93
N ILE A 653 17.05 29.69 14.45
CA ILE A 653 17.43 30.67 13.43
C ILE A 653 17.75 31.99 14.13
N PRO A 654 18.93 32.61 13.86
CA PRO A 654 19.25 33.92 14.42
C PRO A 654 18.17 34.97 14.10
N GLY A 655 17.61 35.59 15.15
CA GLY A 655 16.51 36.55 15.07
C GLY A 655 15.10 35.93 15.17
N GLY A 656 15.02 34.60 15.16
CA GLY A 656 13.79 33.82 15.30
C GLY A 656 13.46 33.40 16.74
N GLU A 657 14.38 33.56 17.69
CA GLU A 657 14.26 33.13 19.09
C GLU A 657 13.09 33.82 19.83
N LYS A 658 12.68 34.99 19.34
CA LYS A 658 11.58 35.78 19.89
C LYS A 658 10.19 35.20 19.58
N TYR A 659 10.05 34.34 18.58
CA TYR A 659 8.75 33.80 18.17
C TYR A 659 8.33 32.65 19.08
N THR A 660 7.07 32.68 19.49
CA THR A 660 6.47 31.72 20.41
C THR A 660 5.08 31.32 19.92
N LYS A 661 4.44 30.37 20.63
CA LYS A 661 3.09 29.90 20.31
C LYS A 661 2.04 31.02 20.35
N THR A 662 2.27 32.11 21.09
CA THR A 662 1.31 33.24 21.19
C THR A 662 1.31 34.13 19.94
N ASP A 663 2.33 34.01 19.09
CA ASP A 663 2.43 34.78 17.84
C ASP A 663 1.63 34.14 16.69
N ILE A 664 1.19 32.89 16.88
CA ILE A 664 0.41 32.13 15.90
C ILE A 664 -1.02 32.66 15.86
N LYS A 665 -1.49 33.00 14.66
CA LYS A 665 -2.85 33.48 14.39
C LYS A 665 -3.53 32.60 13.34
N ALA A 666 -4.86 32.59 13.31
CA ALA A 666 -5.60 31.98 12.20
C ALA A 666 -5.42 32.82 10.93
N TYR A 667 -5.11 32.18 9.80
CA TYR A 667 -4.91 32.86 8.51
C TYR A 667 -6.18 32.87 7.66
N LEU A 668 -6.86 31.72 7.58
CA LEU A 668 -8.15 31.56 6.89
C LEU A 668 -9.25 31.21 7.90
N PRO A 669 -10.54 31.41 7.55
CA PRO A 669 -11.64 30.95 8.38
C PRO A 669 -11.53 29.45 8.67
N SER A 670 -11.93 29.02 9.87
CA SER A 670 -11.91 27.59 10.26
C SER A 670 -12.81 26.70 9.41
N THR A 671 -13.71 27.29 8.60
CA THR A 671 -14.53 26.57 7.62
C THR A 671 -13.77 26.22 6.33
N PHE A 672 -12.58 26.82 6.11
CA PHE A 672 -11.71 26.49 4.99
C PHE A 672 -10.57 25.56 5.43
N LEU A 673 -10.64 24.31 4.98
CA LEU A 673 -9.79 23.22 5.46
C LEU A 673 -8.77 22.80 4.40
N SER A 674 -7.69 22.13 4.82
CA SER A 674 -6.60 21.73 3.93
C SER A 674 -7.00 20.74 2.83
N ASN A 675 -8.11 20.02 2.93
CA ASN A 675 -8.60 19.20 1.81
C ASN A 675 -9.31 20.02 0.71
N GLN A 676 -9.53 21.32 0.90
CA GLN A 676 -10.32 22.16 -0.02
C GLN A 676 -9.47 23.00 -0.99
N TYR A 677 -8.15 23.10 -0.83
CA TYR A 677 -7.34 23.95 -1.70
C TYR A 677 -7.26 23.39 -3.14
N LEU A 678 -7.09 22.07 -3.31
CA LEU A 678 -7.09 21.44 -4.64
C LEU A 678 -8.44 21.54 -5.35
N PRO A 679 -9.59 21.22 -4.71
CA PRO A 679 -10.90 21.47 -5.29
C PRO A 679 -11.12 22.91 -5.76
N LYS A 680 -10.67 23.90 -4.98
CA LYS A 680 -10.75 25.31 -5.39
C LYS A 680 -9.83 25.61 -6.56
N TYR A 681 -8.58 25.11 -6.54
CA TYR A 681 -7.63 25.29 -7.63
C TYR A 681 -8.16 24.69 -8.94
N ALA A 682 -8.65 23.45 -8.90
CA ALA A 682 -9.21 22.75 -10.05
C ALA A 682 -10.32 23.56 -10.74
N LYS A 683 -11.17 24.25 -9.96
CA LYS A 683 -12.28 25.08 -10.48
C LYS A 683 -11.84 26.39 -11.14
N ILE A 684 -10.69 26.94 -10.77
CA ILE A 684 -10.22 28.24 -11.26
C ILE A 684 -9.09 28.13 -12.30
N ALA A 685 -8.37 27.01 -12.33
CA ALA A 685 -7.25 26.77 -13.23
C ALA A 685 -7.74 26.57 -14.66
N PRO A 686 -7.39 27.46 -15.63
CA PRO A 686 -7.94 27.39 -16.99
C PRO A 686 -7.61 26.08 -17.73
N ASP A 687 -6.43 25.51 -17.50
CA ASP A 687 -6.01 24.23 -18.07
C ASP A 687 -6.83 23.05 -17.54
N TRP A 688 -7.34 23.13 -16.31
CA TRP A 688 -8.22 22.11 -15.73
C TRP A 688 -9.66 22.24 -16.19
N GLN A 689 -10.09 23.44 -16.59
CA GLN A 689 -11.44 23.67 -17.10
C GLN A 689 -11.57 23.39 -18.60
N LYS A 690 -10.45 23.26 -19.33
CA LYS A 690 -10.41 23.15 -20.79
C LYS A 690 -11.25 22.00 -21.36
N ASP A 691 -11.13 20.81 -20.77
CA ASP A 691 -11.74 19.58 -21.29
C ASP A 691 -13.01 19.18 -20.54
N MET A 692 -13.53 20.06 -19.66
CA MET A 692 -14.73 19.79 -18.87
C MET A 692 -16.00 19.71 -19.75
N PRO A 693 -16.94 18.78 -19.48
CA PRO A 693 -16.89 17.72 -18.46
C PRO A 693 -16.24 16.41 -18.94
N ASN A 694 -15.69 16.36 -20.16
CA ASN A 694 -15.20 15.16 -20.82
C ASN A 694 -13.68 15.01 -20.66
N CYS A 695 -13.24 14.68 -19.45
CA CYS A 695 -11.82 14.62 -19.12
C CYS A 695 -11.10 13.43 -19.79
N PRO A 696 -9.96 13.64 -20.48
CA PRO A 696 -9.11 12.55 -20.94
C PRO A 696 -8.52 11.78 -19.75
N VAL A 697 -8.68 10.45 -19.74
CA VAL A 697 -8.19 9.58 -18.66
C VAL A 697 -6.83 8.98 -19.03
N GLY A 698 -5.83 9.14 -18.15
CA GLY A 698 -4.52 8.52 -18.32
C GLY A 698 -4.50 7.04 -17.89
N LYS A 699 -3.36 6.37 -18.09
CA LYS A 699 -3.19 4.95 -17.73
C LYS A 699 -2.82 4.69 -16.26
N GLY A 700 -2.56 5.74 -15.49
CA GLY A 700 -2.09 5.67 -14.10
C GLY A 700 -0.66 6.16 -13.91
N VAL A 701 -0.13 5.99 -12.71
CA VAL A 701 1.24 6.38 -12.35
C VAL A 701 2.29 5.54 -13.11
N GLY A 702 3.39 6.18 -13.49
CA GLY A 702 4.53 5.51 -14.14
C GLY A 702 4.40 5.25 -15.64
N PHE A 703 3.21 5.41 -16.22
CA PHE A 703 3.03 5.35 -17.66
C PHE A 703 3.59 6.63 -18.33
N ALA A 704 4.27 6.46 -19.46
CA ALA A 704 4.71 7.60 -20.26
C ALA A 704 3.49 8.42 -20.74
N LYS A 705 3.66 9.74 -20.86
CA LYS A 705 2.68 10.57 -21.57
C LYS A 705 2.64 10.10 -23.03
N ASN A 706 1.45 9.70 -23.48
CA ASN A 706 1.20 9.44 -24.89
C ASN A 706 1.29 10.72 -25.72
#